data_AF-A0A7C7YT35-F1
#
_entry.id   AF-A0A7C7YT35-F1
#
_cell.length_a   1.000
_cell.length_b   1.000
_cell.length_c   1.000
_cell.angle_alpha   90.00
_cell.angle_beta   90.00
_cell.angle_gamma   90.00
#
_symmetry.space_group_name_H-M   'P 1'
#
loop_
_entity.id
_entity.type
_entity.pdbx_description
1 polymer ?
#
loop_
_entity_poly.entity_id
_entity_poly.type
_entity_poly.pdbx_seq_one_letter_code
_entity_poly.pdbx_strand_id
1 'polypeptide(L)'
;MKKLLLFGALLAAGAIGLQDVSVGHGGTYRGPGDTVPPGGGGGGGGGGPSTPGPSGPSAPGPSGPSTPGPAGPGAPGPSSGPAQPSTSGGSSGPDLTLWQFWWGFNKDPYLNLKSHIHSGSTLTGSDDFFLGHGQQTQAKDSLRPSEETIRNTIVPALMEALQNERNNDIVTGAMVALAKIGDEPSEDGSSKFQAVISPFLSDSNQEIAETAAVALGLLGNPASIPDLKHLVLDTPSERMRLVGSEGGVNYRTRAFAAFGLGQIGYYTEDPAVRQEIVDLLWGVCESPRMSTRDVKVAAIIALGLVPLDVEDADAAPAAEGEDVEEAVSAAPTNRKEQIQYLLDFFLDVKDKNKHYLVRAHAPRAIASLLSGAPEMKDEVVKAFAPYVSKRGHIGKREVRQSASLAFGQLGDLDDDKADKTIRKALMDAAGNADQQVKNFSVIALGQIGGRPGSGDDPLAGEDEVRKYLLRQLAKGKSQVKPWAGLAIGVMERGLLKNNCPQSASALAALRSALRDTRTKIVVGAYAIATGIAGDIESETILLEKLDRMSDDDVRGNIAIGLGLMNSVASMEPIQAVVKKSKYRGELLKQAAIALGLLGDKNVVTSLVTQLQDADTLTTQAAIASALGFIGDARSVDPLVGMLKDQELTGGARGFAAVALGIVAEKEELPWNAKFSVDINYRANTTTLTGENGTGLLDIL
;
A
#
# COMPACT_ATOMS: atom_id res chain seq x y z
N MET A 1 23.10 -23.44 75.31
CA MET A 1 21.99 -24.38 75.60
C MET A 1 20.90 -24.15 74.55
N LYS A 2 20.56 -25.21 73.78
CA LYS A 2 19.28 -25.52 73.08
C LYS A 2 18.52 -24.35 72.38
N LYS A 3 18.50 -24.23 71.05
CA LYS A 3 17.80 -25.02 69.97
C LYS A 3 16.41 -24.43 69.57
N LEU A 4 16.24 -24.17 68.25
CA LEU A 4 15.06 -24.17 67.33
C LEU A 4 14.92 -22.84 66.53
N LEU A 5 15.37 -22.73 65.26
CA LEU A 5 14.73 -23.10 63.96
C LEU A 5 13.54 -22.18 63.60
N LEU A 6 13.47 -21.39 62.50
CA LEU A 6 14.06 -21.47 61.15
C LEU A 6 14.55 -20.11 60.57
N PHE A 7 15.57 -20.21 59.70
CA PHE A 7 16.08 -19.33 58.63
C PHE A 7 15.17 -18.18 58.14
N GLY A 8 15.62 -16.98 57.77
CA GLY A 8 16.95 -16.48 57.41
C GLY A 8 16.74 -15.46 56.27
N ALA A 9 16.75 -14.16 56.56
CA ALA A 9 16.52 -13.09 55.58
C ALA A 9 17.79 -12.28 55.37
N LEU A 10 18.56 -12.62 54.33
CA LEU A 10 19.60 -11.77 53.75
C LEU A 10 19.73 -12.12 52.24
N LEU A 11 19.79 -11.07 51.42
CA LEU A 11 20.19 -11.01 49.99
C LEU A 11 19.26 -11.64 48.93
N ALA A 12 18.56 -10.77 48.19
CA ALA A 12 18.38 -10.91 46.74
C ALA A 12 18.14 -9.53 46.10
N ALA A 13 19.20 -8.94 45.55
CA ALA A 13 19.09 -8.10 44.38
C ALA A 13 18.80 -9.03 43.19
N GLY A 14 17.80 -8.72 42.36
CA GLY A 14 17.50 -9.53 41.18
C GLY A 14 16.14 -9.25 40.56
N ALA A 15 16.18 -8.77 39.31
CA ALA A 15 15.15 -8.91 38.27
C ALA A 15 13.71 -8.43 38.58
N ILE A 16 13.45 -7.16 38.27
CA ILE A 16 12.18 -6.77 37.64
C ILE A 16 12.56 -6.26 36.25
N GLY A 17 12.87 -7.22 35.38
CA GLY A 17 13.14 -7.03 33.96
C GLY A 17 11.90 -7.35 33.15
N LEU A 18 11.59 -6.45 32.23
CA LEU A 18 11.13 -6.67 30.86
C LEU A 18 10.18 -7.85 30.61
N GLN A 19 8.97 -7.53 30.13
CA GLN A 19 8.49 -7.98 28.82
C GLN A 19 7.15 -7.30 28.53
N ASP A 20 7.19 -6.15 27.87
CA ASP A 20 6.14 -5.76 26.94
C ASP A 20 6.86 -5.43 25.64
N VAL A 21 6.98 -6.46 24.79
CA VAL A 21 7.56 -6.35 23.47
C VAL A 21 6.49 -5.70 22.61
N SER A 22 6.61 -4.39 22.41
CA SER A 22 6.00 -3.71 21.28
C SER A 22 6.60 -4.30 20.02
N VAL A 23 5.99 -5.38 19.49
CA VAL A 23 6.28 -5.92 18.16
C VAL A 23 5.63 -4.98 17.14
N GLY A 24 6.22 -3.79 17.03
CA GLY A 24 5.97 -2.89 15.93
C GLY A 24 7.01 -3.21 14.87
N HIS A 25 6.60 -3.98 13.87
CA HIS A 25 7.29 -3.98 12.59
C HIS A 25 7.44 -2.51 12.17
N GLY A 26 8.45 -2.16 11.40
CA GLY A 26 8.55 -0.85 10.77
C GLY A 26 7.38 -0.50 9.83
N GLY A 27 6.23 -1.18 9.92
CA GLY A 27 5.01 -0.94 9.18
C GLY A 27 4.56 0.51 9.24
N THR A 28 4.63 1.17 8.09
CA THR A 28 3.95 2.44 7.85
C THR A 28 2.50 2.11 7.49
N TYR A 29 1.62 2.07 8.47
CA TYR A 29 0.20 1.91 8.19
C TYR A 29 -0.24 3.07 7.28
N ARG A 30 -0.72 2.76 6.06
CA ARG A 30 -0.95 3.75 4.99
C ARG A 30 -2.29 4.50 5.14
N GLY A 31 -2.67 4.88 6.36
CA GLY A 31 -3.84 5.68 6.68
C GLY A 31 -3.51 6.99 7.42
N PRO A 32 -4.44 7.97 7.47
CA PRO A 32 -4.17 9.26 8.10
C PRO A 32 -3.88 9.14 9.61
N GLY A 33 -2.69 9.58 10.04
CA GLY A 33 -2.34 9.89 11.44
C GLY A 33 -1.55 8.82 12.21
N ASP A 34 -0.59 8.13 11.59
CA ASP A 34 0.19 6.97 12.09
C ASP A 34 0.61 7.01 13.58
N THR A 35 -0.34 6.66 14.44
CA THR A 35 -0.18 6.24 15.84
C THR A 35 -1.18 5.11 16.11
N VAL A 36 -0.66 3.97 16.56
CA VAL A 36 -1.46 2.96 17.28
C VAL A 36 -1.17 3.17 18.77
N PRO A 37 -2.15 3.48 19.63
CA PRO A 37 -1.97 3.40 21.07
C PRO A 37 -1.85 1.92 21.48
N PRO A 38 -1.11 1.57 22.55
CA PRO A 38 -0.80 0.19 22.92
C PRO A 38 -2.09 -0.62 23.14
N GLY A 39 -2.21 -1.74 22.40
CA GLY A 39 -3.35 -2.64 22.47
C GLY A 39 -3.27 -3.61 23.66
N GLY A 40 -4.35 -3.68 24.44
CA GLY A 40 -4.58 -4.73 25.45
C GLY A 40 -5.25 -5.95 24.80
N GLY A 41 -4.63 -7.12 24.93
CA GLY A 41 -5.06 -8.38 24.30
C GLY A 41 -6.35 -8.98 24.87
N GLY A 42 -7.08 -9.67 24.00
CA GLY A 42 -8.20 -10.56 24.36
C GLY A 42 -7.99 -11.93 23.73
N GLY A 43 -7.62 -12.91 24.55
CA GLY A 43 -7.32 -14.28 24.15
C GLY A 43 -8.54 -15.09 23.70
N GLY A 44 -8.30 -16.03 22.78
CA GLY A 44 -9.27 -16.97 22.25
C GLY A 44 -9.72 -18.02 23.27
N GLY A 45 -11.01 -18.36 23.22
CA GLY A 45 -11.60 -19.47 23.99
C GLY A 45 -11.80 -20.70 23.12
N GLY A 46 -10.95 -21.71 23.33
CA GLY A 46 -11.18 -23.11 22.92
C GLY A 46 -11.94 -23.87 24.01
N GLY A 47 -12.83 -24.79 23.61
CA GLY A 47 -13.74 -25.49 24.52
C GLY A 47 -13.22 -26.78 25.15
N GLY A 48 -13.79 -27.09 26.34
CA GLY A 48 -13.90 -28.41 26.98
C GLY A 48 -12.95 -28.65 28.20
N PRO A 49 -13.31 -29.47 29.21
CA PRO A 49 -14.52 -30.28 29.40
C PRO A 49 -15.31 -29.99 30.72
N SER A 50 -16.52 -30.53 30.77
CA SER A 50 -17.54 -30.42 31.83
C SER A 50 -17.30 -31.31 33.06
N THR A 51 -17.61 -30.79 34.26
CA THR A 51 -17.89 -31.58 35.48
C THR A 51 -19.01 -30.94 36.33
N PRO A 52 -19.76 -31.72 37.14
CA PRO A 52 -21.14 -31.44 37.53
C PRO A 52 -21.32 -30.80 38.91
N GLY A 53 -22.33 -29.93 39.05
CA GLY A 53 -22.76 -29.35 40.33
C GLY A 53 -23.80 -30.23 41.06
N PRO A 54 -23.84 -30.20 42.42
CA PRO A 54 -24.69 -31.09 43.21
C PRO A 54 -26.12 -30.54 43.40
N SER A 55 -27.03 -31.48 43.63
CA SER A 55 -28.48 -31.34 43.71
C SER A 55 -29.04 -31.44 45.14
N GLY A 56 -30.14 -30.70 45.40
CA GLY A 56 -31.23 -31.05 46.35
C GLY A 56 -31.70 -29.92 47.28
N PRO A 57 -32.93 -29.96 47.88
CA PRO A 57 -34.15 -30.70 47.53
C PRO A 57 -35.48 -29.86 47.55
N SER A 58 -36.61 -30.51 47.19
CA SER A 58 -37.98 -30.01 46.91
C SER A 58 -38.94 -29.96 48.15
N ALA A 59 -39.91 -29.03 48.29
CA ALA A 59 -41.39 -29.06 47.96
C ALA A 59 -42.19 -28.34 49.12
N PRO A 60 -43.55 -28.09 49.15
CA PRO A 60 -44.70 -28.14 48.19
C PRO A 60 -45.67 -26.88 48.16
N GLY A 61 -46.73 -26.87 47.31
CA GLY A 61 -47.70 -25.76 46.93
C GLY A 61 -48.77 -25.28 47.96
N PRO A 62 -50.01 -24.75 47.65
CA PRO A 62 -50.76 -24.62 46.36
C PRO A 62 -51.69 -23.34 46.11
N SER A 63 -52.27 -23.25 44.88
CA SER A 63 -53.62 -22.79 44.42
C SER A 63 -54.32 -21.43 44.75
N GLY A 64 -54.85 -20.74 43.70
CA GLY A 64 -56.10 -19.92 43.77
C GLY A 64 -56.40 -18.97 42.57
N PRO A 65 -57.66 -18.75 42.10
CA PRO A 65 -58.01 -18.35 40.70
C PRO A 65 -58.83 -17.03 40.53
N SER A 66 -58.98 -16.49 39.29
CA SER A 66 -60.25 -15.91 38.75
C SER A 66 -60.14 -15.22 37.35
N THR A 67 -61.17 -15.46 36.52
CA THR A 67 -61.48 -15.05 35.12
C THR A 67 -62.28 -13.69 35.03
N PRO A 68 -63.01 -13.29 33.94
CA PRO A 68 -62.59 -12.71 32.63
C PRO A 68 -63.40 -11.44 32.11
N GLY A 69 -62.91 -10.78 31.04
CA GLY A 69 -63.68 -10.01 29.99
C GLY A 69 -63.87 -8.48 30.15
N PRO A 70 -64.38 -7.69 29.15
CA PRO A 70 -64.42 -7.79 27.67
C PRO A 70 -63.97 -6.46 26.95
N ALA A 71 -64.30 -6.31 25.65
CA ALA A 71 -63.66 -5.45 24.62
C ALA A 71 -64.22 -4.02 24.35
N GLY A 72 -63.33 -3.15 23.81
CA GLY A 72 -63.56 -2.07 22.81
C GLY A 72 -63.92 -0.64 23.33
N PRO A 73 -63.74 0.46 22.56
CA PRO A 73 -63.06 0.65 21.25
C PRO A 73 -62.10 1.88 21.14
N GLY A 74 -61.10 1.76 20.25
CA GLY A 74 -60.63 2.77 19.26
C GLY A 74 -60.22 4.22 19.61
N ALA A 75 -58.89 4.45 19.60
CA ALA A 75 -58.09 5.63 19.14
C ALA A 75 -58.35 7.05 19.73
N PRO A 76 -57.38 8.01 19.76
CA PRO A 76 -56.13 8.07 18.97
C PRO A 76 -54.81 8.48 19.71
N GLY A 77 -53.70 7.97 19.16
CA GLY A 77 -52.36 8.61 19.07
C GLY A 77 -51.54 8.89 20.34
N PRO A 78 -50.32 8.35 20.47
CA PRO A 78 -49.36 8.87 21.44
C PRO A 78 -48.30 9.75 20.77
N SER A 79 -48.26 10.98 21.28
CA SER A 79 -47.11 11.86 21.29
C SER A 79 -45.91 11.23 22.02
N SER A 80 -44.74 11.63 21.54
CA SER A 80 -43.38 11.42 22.03
C SER A 80 -43.16 11.48 23.56
N GLY A 81 -42.34 10.56 24.06
CA GLY A 81 -41.63 10.59 25.35
C GLY A 81 -40.30 9.80 25.24
N PRO A 82 -39.26 10.17 26.00
CA PRO A 82 -37.87 10.16 25.52
C PRO A 82 -37.16 8.80 25.61
N ALA A 83 -36.39 8.48 24.57
CA ALA A 83 -35.56 7.28 24.49
C ALA A 83 -34.34 7.37 25.42
N GLN A 84 -34.12 6.33 26.20
CA GLN A 84 -32.89 6.10 26.95
C GLN A 84 -31.70 5.90 25.99
N PRO A 85 -30.51 6.43 26.31
CA PRO A 85 -29.33 6.24 25.49
C PRO A 85 -28.79 4.82 25.66
N SER A 86 -28.80 4.04 24.57
CA SER A 86 -28.04 2.80 24.49
C SER A 86 -26.57 3.12 24.24
N THR A 87 -25.73 2.97 25.26
CA THR A 87 -24.27 3.00 25.14
C THR A 87 -23.77 1.71 24.50
N SER A 88 -23.84 1.62 23.17
CA SER A 88 -23.06 0.65 22.40
C SER A 88 -21.68 1.27 22.08
N GLY A 89 -20.77 1.17 23.04
CA GLY A 89 -19.35 1.47 22.84
C GLY A 89 -18.70 0.36 22.02
N GLY A 90 -18.90 0.38 20.70
CA GLY A 90 -18.01 -0.30 19.77
C GLY A 90 -16.93 0.68 19.34
N SER A 91 -15.66 0.32 19.48
CA SER A 91 -14.58 1.09 18.86
C SER A 91 -14.79 1.07 17.35
N SER A 92 -15.20 2.21 16.78
CA SER A 92 -15.25 2.37 15.34
C SER A 92 -13.81 2.37 14.83
N GLY A 93 -13.44 1.37 14.03
CA GLY A 93 -12.18 1.37 13.29
C GLY A 93 -12.03 2.63 12.40
N PRO A 94 -10.86 2.81 11.77
CA PRO A 94 -10.54 4.00 11.00
C PRO A 94 -11.53 4.25 9.84
N ASP A 95 -11.86 5.51 9.57
CA ASP A 95 -12.76 5.88 8.47
C ASP A 95 -12.04 5.76 7.11
N LEU A 96 -12.12 4.58 6.51
CA LEU A 96 -11.55 4.29 5.20
C LEU A 96 -12.18 5.10 4.03
N THR A 97 -13.17 5.98 4.30
CA THR A 97 -13.74 6.87 3.26
C THR A 97 -12.96 8.16 3.04
N LEU A 98 -11.98 8.44 3.90
CA LEU A 98 -11.15 9.63 3.83
C LEU A 98 -10.16 9.57 2.65
N TRP A 99 -9.90 10.71 2.03
CA TRP A 99 -9.03 10.83 0.85
C TRP A 99 -7.56 10.47 1.16
N GLN A 100 -7.14 10.63 2.42
CA GLN A 100 -5.78 10.33 2.85
C GLN A 100 -5.42 8.86 2.66
N PHE A 101 -6.38 7.94 2.72
CA PHE A 101 -6.12 6.53 2.39
C PHE A 101 -5.76 6.39 0.91
N TRP A 102 -6.55 6.98 0.01
CA TRP A 102 -6.18 6.98 -1.41
C TRP A 102 -4.81 7.63 -1.64
N TRP A 103 -4.53 8.77 -1.02
CA TRP A 103 -3.22 9.40 -1.11
C TRP A 103 -2.10 8.49 -0.58
N GLY A 104 -2.29 7.83 0.56
CA GLY A 104 -1.32 6.91 1.14
C GLY A 104 -0.91 5.77 0.20
N PHE A 105 -1.87 5.23 -0.58
CA PHE A 105 -1.62 4.18 -1.57
C PHE A 105 -1.15 4.70 -2.95
N ASN A 106 -1.37 5.98 -3.26
CA ASN A 106 -1.13 6.52 -4.61
C ASN A 106 -0.09 7.64 -4.67
N LYS A 107 0.50 8.07 -3.55
CA LYS A 107 1.45 9.21 -3.51
C LYS A 107 2.73 8.96 -4.28
N ASP A 108 3.23 7.72 -4.35
CA ASP A 108 4.59 7.46 -4.82
C ASP A 108 4.81 7.87 -6.29
N PRO A 109 3.90 7.59 -7.25
CA PRO A 109 3.99 8.12 -8.61
C PRO A 109 3.92 9.65 -8.72
N TYR A 110 3.29 10.35 -7.76
CA TYR A 110 3.21 11.81 -7.76
C TYR A 110 4.46 12.45 -7.16
N LEU A 111 4.95 11.91 -6.04
CA LEU A 111 6.17 12.35 -5.39
C LEU A 111 7.39 12.05 -6.28
N ASN A 112 7.46 10.83 -6.82
CA ASN A 112 8.57 10.32 -7.62
C ASN A 112 9.94 10.79 -7.09
N LEU A 113 10.12 10.62 -5.77
CA LEU A 113 11.07 11.37 -4.96
C LEU A 113 12.52 11.11 -5.39
N LYS A 114 12.88 9.83 -5.56
CA LYS A 114 14.20 9.41 -6.04
C LYS A 114 14.52 10.02 -7.40
N SER A 115 13.61 9.94 -8.36
CA SER A 115 13.79 10.55 -9.67
C SER A 115 14.03 12.06 -9.59
N HIS A 116 13.27 12.80 -8.77
CA HIS A 116 13.50 14.25 -8.58
C HIS A 116 14.88 14.54 -7.99
N ILE A 117 15.30 13.78 -6.98
CA ILE A 117 16.57 13.96 -6.28
C ILE A 117 17.76 13.56 -7.17
N HIS A 118 17.66 12.41 -7.86
CA HIS A 118 18.70 11.87 -8.73
C HIS A 118 18.85 12.63 -10.05
N SER A 119 17.76 13.22 -10.56
CA SER A 119 17.83 14.03 -11.78
C SER A 119 18.64 15.32 -11.61
N GLY A 120 19.06 15.62 -10.37
CA GLY A 120 20.00 16.69 -10.04
C GLY A 120 19.46 18.01 -10.56
N SER A 121 18.57 18.65 -9.81
CA SER A 121 17.95 19.93 -10.16
C SER A 121 18.90 20.83 -10.96
N THR A 122 18.77 20.82 -12.28
CA THR A 122 19.19 21.92 -13.13
C THR A 122 18.23 23.06 -12.83
N LEU A 123 18.43 23.71 -11.69
CA LEU A 123 17.89 25.03 -11.44
C LEU A 123 18.52 25.91 -12.52
N THR A 124 17.77 26.19 -13.59
CA THR A 124 18.16 27.16 -14.59
C THR A 124 18.32 28.51 -13.88
N GLY A 125 19.56 28.85 -13.51
CA GLY A 125 19.89 30.01 -12.68
C GLY A 125 20.96 29.81 -11.61
N SER A 126 21.51 28.61 -11.39
CA SER A 126 22.69 28.45 -10.51
C SER A 126 23.99 28.88 -11.21
N ASP A 127 24.91 29.49 -10.45
CA ASP A 127 26.21 30.01 -10.94
C ASP A 127 27.04 28.97 -11.74
N ASP A 128 26.85 27.67 -11.47
CA ASP A 128 27.49 26.57 -12.21
C ASP A 128 27.09 26.50 -13.69
N PHE A 129 25.87 26.93 -14.05
CA PHE A 129 25.43 27.02 -15.45
C PHE A 129 26.21 28.11 -16.22
N PHE A 130 26.64 29.17 -15.53
CA PHE A 130 27.39 30.28 -16.12
C PHE A 130 28.90 30.02 -16.24
N LEU A 131 29.47 29.06 -15.50
CA LEU A 131 30.92 28.83 -15.43
C LEU A 131 31.48 27.77 -16.38
N GLY A 132 30.65 27.17 -17.25
CA GLY A 132 31.16 26.35 -18.37
C GLY A 132 31.85 25.03 -17.98
N HIS A 133 31.63 24.50 -16.77
CA HIS A 133 32.18 23.22 -16.30
C HIS A 133 31.21 22.04 -16.53
N GLY A 134 30.58 22.00 -17.71
CA GLY A 134 29.37 21.22 -18.00
C GLY A 134 29.50 19.69 -18.16
N GLN A 135 30.55 19.02 -17.67
CA GLN A 135 30.62 17.55 -17.75
C GLN A 135 31.40 16.85 -16.63
N GLN A 136 32.44 17.46 -16.06
CA GLN A 136 33.23 16.82 -14.99
C GLN A 136 32.62 16.97 -13.59
N THR A 137 31.79 17.98 -13.35
CA THR A 137 31.14 18.20 -12.04
C THR A 137 29.85 17.40 -11.87
N GLN A 138 29.19 17.00 -12.97
CA GLN A 138 27.94 16.22 -12.93
C GLN A 138 28.11 14.83 -12.28
N ALA A 139 29.29 14.22 -12.39
CA ALA A 139 29.57 12.92 -11.78
C ALA A 139 29.85 12.98 -10.27
N LYS A 140 30.11 14.17 -9.69
CA LYS A 140 30.46 14.34 -8.27
C LYS A 140 29.31 14.80 -7.38
N ASP A 141 28.22 15.29 -7.95
CA ASP A 141 27.06 15.84 -7.22
C ASP A 141 25.81 14.94 -7.37
N SER A 142 25.97 13.68 -7.76
CA SER A 142 24.87 12.70 -7.73
C SER A 142 24.49 12.42 -6.28
N LEU A 143 23.28 12.81 -5.90
CA LEU A 143 22.70 12.46 -4.60
C LEU A 143 22.40 10.95 -4.51
N ARG A 144 22.37 10.21 -5.62
CA ARG A 144 22.22 8.75 -5.63
C ARG A 144 23.51 8.06 -5.16
N PRO A 145 23.45 7.05 -4.28
CA PRO A 145 24.63 6.21 -3.96
C PRO A 145 25.14 5.47 -5.22
N SER A 146 26.46 5.41 -5.39
CA SER A 146 27.06 4.66 -6.51
C SER A 146 26.91 3.16 -6.29
N GLU A 147 26.93 2.37 -7.37
CA GLU A 147 26.98 0.90 -7.26
C GLU A 147 28.18 0.45 -6.42
N GLU A 148 29.33 1.14 -6.52
CA GLU A 148 30.49 0.84 -5.67
C GLU A 148 30.16 1.02 -4.18
N THR A 149 29.53 2.13 -3.78
CA THR A 149 29.09 2.35 -2.40
C THR A 149 28.08 1.29 -1.96
N ILE A 150 27.13 0.92 -2.82
CA ILE A 150 26.14 -0.11 -2.51
C ILE A 150 26.82 -1.46 -2.28
N ARG A 151 27.65 -1.92 -3.21
CA ARG A 151 28.25 -3.26 -3.19
C ARG A 151 29.41 -3.39 -2.19
N ASN A 152 30.17 -2.31 -1.93
CA ASN A 152 31.36 -2.37 -1.07
C ASN A 152 31.11 -1.86 0.35
N THR A 153 30.04 -1.10 0.60
CA THR A 153 29.74 -0.55 1.93
C THR A 153 28.43 -1.09 2.49
N ILE A 154 27.33 -0.99 1.72
CA ILE A 154 25.99 -1.36 2.22
C ILE A 154 25.82 -2.87 2.30
N VAL A 155 26.06 -3.59 1.19
CA VAL A 155 25.88 -5.04 1.12
C VAL A 155 26.71 -5.78 2.19
N PRO A 156 28.00 -5.49 2.40
CA PRO A 156 28.78 -6.17 3.43
C PRO A 156 28.25 -5.93 4.84
N ALA A 157 27.79 -4.71 5.15
CA ALA A 157 27.21 -4.40 6.46
C ALA A 157 25.90 -5.16 6.72
N LEU A 158 25.03 -5.28 5.71
CA LEU A 158 23.78 -6.04 5.81
C LEU A 158 24.04 -7.56 5.92
N MET A 159 25.01 -8.07 5.14
CA MET A 159 25.43 -9.47 5.20
C MET A 159 26.03 -9.83 6.57
N GLU A 160 26.87 -8.97 7.12
CA GLU A 160 27.42 -9.11 8.47
C GLU A 160 26.31 -9.14 9.53
N ALA A 161 25.31 -8.26 9.40
CA ALA A 161 24.15 -8.24 10.29
C ALA A 161 23.36 -9.55 10.22
N LEU A 162 23.06 -10.06 9.02
CA LEU A 162 22.34 -11.34 8.85
C LEU A 162 23.09 -12.54 9.44
N GLN A 163 24.42 -12.56 9.38
CA GLN A 163 25.23 -13.67 9.89
C GLN A 163 25.28 -13.66 11.43
N ASN A 164 25.48 -12.48 12.02
CA ASN A 164 25.88 -12.36 13.42
C ASN A 164 24.72 -12.03 14.37
N GLU A 165 23.63 -11.44 13.87
CA GLU A 165 22.52 -10.97 14.71
C GLU A 165 21.40 -12.00 14.83
N ARG A 166 20.65 -11.90 15.92
CA ARG A 166 19.46 -12.75 16.19
C ARG A 166 18.22 -11.92 16.53
N ASN A 167 18.35 -10.61 16.60
CA ASN A 167 17.21 -9.72 16.81
C ASN A 167 16.35 -9.68 15.53
N ASN A 168 15.05 -9.89 15.67
CA ASN A 168 14.11 -9.97 14.56
C ASN A 168 14.18 -8.74 13.65
N ASP A 169 14.11 -7.52 14.22
CA ASP A 169 14.08 -6.27 13.46
C ASP A 169 15.33 -6.07 12.60
N ILE A 170 16.49 -6.50 13.12
CA ILE A 170 17.75 -6.43 12.37
C ILE A 170 17.77 -7.47 11.25
N VAL A 171 17.38 -8.71 11.55
CA VAL A 171 17.38 -9.81 10.58
C VAL A 171 16.40 -9.53 9.46
N THR A 172 15.16 -9.15 9.77
CA THR A 172 14.12 -8.84 8.77
C THR A 172 14.48 -7.59 7.98
N GLY A 173 14.94 -6.53 8.65
CA GLY A 173 15.39 -5.30 8.01
C GLY A 173 16.54 -5.52 7.04
N ALA A 174 17.55 -6.31 7.43
CA ALA A 174 18.70 -6.61 6.57
C ALA A 174 18.32 -7.51 5.39
N MET A 175 17.42 -8.46 5.59
CA MET A 175 16.92 -9.36 4.55
C MET A 175 16.15 -8.60 3.47
N VAL A 176 15.21 -7.74 3.87
CA VAL A 176 14.45 -6.90 2.93
C VAL A 176 15.38 -5.90 2.22
N ALA A 177 16.35 -5.32 2.93
CA ALA A 177 17.31 -4.40 2.33
C ALA A 177 18.15 -5.06 1.23
N LEU A 178 18.68 -6.27 1.47
CA LEU A 178 19.38 -7.03 0.42
C LEU A 178 18.46 -7.36 -0.76
N ALA A 179 17.21 -7.72 -0.49
CA ALA A 179 16.25 -8.04 -1.55
C ALA A 179 15.93 -6.82 -2.44
N LYS A 180 15.79 -5.63 -1.85
CA LYS A 180 15.62 -4.36 -2.58
C LYS A 180 16.83 -3.97 -3.43
N ILE A 181 18.03 -4.24 -2.92
CA ILE A 181 19.30 -4.03 -3.64
C ILE A 181 19.39 -4.99 -4.84
N GLY A 182 18.98 -6.25 -4.65
CA GLY A 182 19.03 -7.30 -5.67
C GLY A 182 20.45 -7.83 -5.90
N ASP A 183 20.56 -9.02 -6.47
CA ASP A 183 21.84 -9.62 -6.82
C ASP A 183 22.59 -8.86 -7.90
N GLU A 184 23.91 -9.06 -7.95
CA GLU A 184 24.68 -8.80 -9.16
C GLU A 184 24.22 -9.77 -10.27
N PRO A 185 24.09 -9.32 -11.53
CA PRO A 185 23.78 -10.21 -12.64
C PRO A 185 24.79 -11.36 -12.73
N SER A 186 24.29 -12.60 -12.80
CA SER A 186 25.10 -13.80 -13.01
C SER A 186 24.76 -14.45 -14.35
N GLU A 187 25.78 -14.90 -15.10
CA GLU A 187 25.60 -15.55 -16.40
C GLU A 187 24.83 -16.87 -16.32
N ASP A 188 24.94 -17.58 -15.19
CA ASP A 188 24.26 -18.86 -14.95
C ASP A 188 22.88 -18.70 -14.29
N GLY A 189 22.42 -17.46 -14.08
CA GLY A 189 21.17 -17.17 -13.39
C GLY A 189 21.20 -17.45 -11.88
N SER A 190 22.36 -17.77 -11.28
CA SER A 190 22.47 -17.97 -9.84
C SER A 190 22.26 -16.68 -9.06
N SER A 191 21.87 -16.82 -7.79
CA SER A 191 21.63 -15.72 -6.87
C SER A 191 22.35 -16.00 -5.55
N LYS A 192 23.29 -15.11 -5.18
CA LYS A 192 24.01 -15.20 -3.91
C LYS A 192 23.07 -14.87 -2.75
N PHE A 193 22.20 -13.88 -2.94
CA PHE A 193 21.23 -13.47 -1.92
C PHE A 193 20.13 -14.50 -1.73
N GLN A 194 19.66 -15.20 -2.76
CA GLN A 194 18.72 -16.32 -2.62
C GLN A 194 19.32 -17.41 -1.71
N ALA A 195 20.58 -17.78 -1.91
CA ALA A 195 21.25 -18.79 -1.10
C ALA A 195 21.40 -18.36 0.38
N VAL A 196 21.53 -17.06 0.64
CA VAL A 196 21.62 -16.48 1.98
C VAL A 196 20.24 -16.37 2.65
N ILE A 197 19.19 -16.06 1.89
CA ILE A 197 17.84 -15.79 2.39
C ILE A 197 17.03 -17.08 2.56
N SER A 198 17.15 -18.05 1.65
CA SER A 198 16.36 -19.29 1.64
C SER A 198 16.40 -20.06 2.98
N PRO A 199 17.53 -20.18 3.71
CA PRO A 199 17.55 -20.85 5.02
C PRO A 199 16.59 -20.28 6.06
N PHE A 200 16.28 -18.97 5.99
CA PHE A 200 15.39 -18.30 6.93
C PHE A 200 13.91 -18.68 6.75
N LEU A 201 13.53 -19.34 5.64
CA LEU A 201 12.18 -19.89 5.47
C LEU A 201 11.81 -20.92 6.55
N SER A 202 12.82 -21.60 7.11
CA SER A 202 12.67 -22.62 8.14
C SER A 202 12.77 -22.07 9.58
N ASP A 203 12.90 -20.74 9.74
CA ASP A 203 13.03 -20.13 11.06
C ASP A 203 11.74 -20.35 11.88
N SER A 204 11.92 -20.70 13.15
CA SER A 204 10.81 -20.88 14.10
C SER A 204 9.99 -19.60 14.32
N ASN A 205 10.60 -18.44 14.08
CA ASN A 205 9.92 -17.16 14.12
C ASN A 205 9.18 -16.91 12.81
N GLN A 206 7.85 -16.84 12.93
CA GLN A 206 6.94 -16.59 11.81
C GLN A 206 7.29 -15.30 11.04
N GLU A 207 7.72 -14.23 11.72
CA GLU A 207 8.07 -12.95 11.07
C GLU A 207 9.28 -13.11 10.14
N ILE A 208 10.31 -13.82 10.60
CA ILE A 208 11.53 -14.07 9.83
C ILE A 208 11.21 -14.97 8.63
N ALA A 209 10.45 -16.06 8.83
CA ALA A 209 10.08 -16.98 7.76
C ALA A 209 9.17 -16.31 6.70
N GLU A 210 8.22 -15.47 7.13
CA GLU A 210 7.36 -14.69 6.22
C GLU A 210 8.17 -13.65 5.45
N THR A 211 9.09 -12.95 6.12
CA THR A 211 10.00 -11.98 5.48
C THR A 211 10.89 -12.65 4.44
N ALA A 212 11.39 -13.85 4.72
CA ALA A 212 12.19 -14.63 3.77
C ALA A 212 11.40 -14.96 2.50
N ALA A 213 10.13 -15.36 2.62
CA ALA A 213 9.29 -15.62 1.45
C ALA A 213 9.08 -14.36 0.59
N VAL A 214 8.86 -13.19 1.21
CA VAL A 214 8.73 -11.91 0.49
C VAL A 214 10.06 -11.51 -0.16
N ALA A 215 11.15 -11.58 0.59
CA ALA A 215 12.49 -11.19 0.15
C ALA A 215 12.97 -12.00 -1.06
N LEU A 216 12.72 -13.31 -1.07
CA LEU A 216 13.02 -14.19 -2.21
C LEU A 216 12.33 -13.76 -3.51
N GLY A 217 11.08 -13.29 -3.42
CA GLY A 217 10.36 -12.73 -4.56
C GLY A 217 10.87 -11.35 -4.97
N LEU A 218 11.16 -10.49 -3.99
CA LEU A 218 11.62 -9.11 -4.19
C LEU A 218 13.01 -9.05 -4.85
N LEU A 219 13.86 -10.07 -4.66
CA LEU A 219 15.10 -10.24 -5.43
C LEU A 219 14.85 -10.13 -6.95
N GLY A 220 13.69 -10.60 -7.43
CA GLY A 220 13.32 -10.57 -8.84
C GLY A 220 14.15 -11.55 -9.69
N ASN A 221 14.77 -12.56 -9.07
CA ASN A 221 15.61 -13.53 -9.74
C ASN A 221 14.87 -14.88 -9.90
N PRO A 222 14.83 -15.48 -11.11
CA PRO A 222 14.20 -16.79 -11.35
C PRO A 222 14.70 -17.95 -10.47
N ALA A 223 15.91 -17.88 -9.92
CA ALA A 223 16.44 -18.88 -8.98
C ALA A 223 15.56 -19.09 -7.74
N SER A 224 14.73 -18.10 -7.38
CA SER A 224 13.77 -18.21 -6.27
C SER A 224 12.49 -18.98 -6.63
N ILE A 225 12.17 -19.16 -7.93
CA ILE A 225 10.90 -19.77 -8.38
C ILE A 225 10.66 -21.16 -7.77
N PRO A 226 11.63 -22.10 -7.75
CA PRO A 226 11.41 -23.42 -7.19
C PRO A 226 10.95 -23.37 -5.72
N ASP A 227 11.62 -22.59 -4.88
CA ASP A 227 11.25 -22.45 -3.46
C ASP A 227 9.86 -21.81 -3.33
N LEU A 228 9.58 -20.72 -4.05
CA LEU A 228 8.28 -20.03 -4.00
C LEU A 228 7.12 -20.90 -4.52
N LYS A 229 7.35 -21.68 -5.58
CA LYS A 229 6.41 -22.67 -6.13
C LYS A 229 6.05 -23.71 -5.08
N HIS A 230 7.04 -24.28 -4.41
CA HIS A 230 6.79 -25.29 -3.39
C HIS A 230 6.10 -24.73 -2.15
N LEU A 231 6.41 -23.49 -1.77
CA LEU A 231 5.67 -22.76 -0.74
C LEU A 231 4.21 -22.57 -1.14
N VAL A 232 3.92 -21.93 -2.28
CA VAL A 232 2.53 -21.61 -2.68
C VAL A 232 1.68 -22.87 -2.86
N LEU A 233 2.25 -23.95 -3.42
CA LEU A 233 1.56 -25.23 -3.62
C LEU A 233 1.49 -26.10 -2.36
N ASP A 234 2.18 -25.72 -1.28
CA ASP A 234 2.31 -26.53 -0.06
C ASP A 234 2.79 -27.97 -0.36
N THR A 235 3.85 -28.09 -1.16
CA THR A 235 4.34 -29.38 -1.69
C THR A 235 4.86 -30.28 -0.57
N PRO A 236 4.25 -31.45 -0.28
CA PRO A 236 4.61 -32.28 0.88
C PRO A 236 6.08 -32.70 0.95
N SER A 237 6.70 -33.05 -0.18
CA SER A 237 8.10 -33.52 -0.21
C SER A 237 9.12 -32.43 0.15
N GLU A 238 8.75 -31.16 0.01
CA GLU A 238 9.67 -30.03 0.19
C GLU A 238 9.49 -29.30 1.52
N ARG A 239 8.42 -29.59 2.28
CA ARG A 239 8.08 -28.86 3.51
C ARG A 239 9.18 -28.95 4.56
N MET A 240 9.77 -30.12 4.74
CA MET A 240 10.84 -30.30 5.72
C MET A 240 12.08 -29.47 5.37
N ARG A 241 12.42 -29.37 4.08
CA ARG A 241 13.55 -28.56 3.61
C ARG A 241 13.27 -27.07 3.74
N LEU A 242 12.07 -26.63 3.36
CA LEU A 242 11.73 -25.21 3.25
C LEU A 242 11.28 -24.59 4.56
N VAL A 243 10.40 -25.26 5.30
CA VAL A 243 9.74 -24.69 6.48
C VAL A 243 10.04 -25.46 7.77
N GLY A 244 10.89 -26.49 7.73
CA GLY A 244 11.30 -27.26 8.91
C GLY A 244 10.16 -28.03 9.59
N SER A 245 9.04 -28.26 8.89
CA SER A 245 7.83 -28.85 9.46
C SER A 245 7.05 -29.65 8.40
N GLU A 246 6.44 -30.77 8.79
CA GLU A 246 5.52 -31.52 7.92
C GLU A 246 4.08 -30.98 7.95
N GLY A 247 3.77 -30.08 8.90
CA GLY A 247 2.43 -29.59 9.25
C GLY A 247 1.74 -28.66 8.25
N GLY A 248 2.26 -28.57 7.02
CA GLY A 248 1.78 -27.68 5.97
C GLY A 248 2.37 -26.27 6.05
N VAL A 249 2.48 -25.59 4.91
CA VAL A 249 2.96 -24.21 4.82
C VAL A 249 1.84 -23.24 5.25
N ASN A 250 2.16 -22.29 6.13
CA ASN A 250 1.21 -21.27 6.61
C ASN A 250 0.63 -20.46 5.43
N TYR A 251 -0.69 -20.23 5.43
CA TYR A 251 -1.36 -19.51 4.34
C TYR A 251 -0.77 -18.11 4.07
N ARG A 252 -0.22 -17.43 5.07
CA ARG A 252 0.44 -16.13 4.91
C ARG A 252 1.72 -16.26 4.10
N THR A 253 2.61 -17.18 4.46
CA THR A 253 3.81 -17.54 3.69
C THR A 253 3.46 -17.94 2.25
N ARG A 254 2.37 -18.69 2.07
CA ARG A 254 1.88 -19.07 0.73
C ARG A 254 1.41 -17.86 -0.08
N ALA A 255 0.71 -16.92 0.53
CA ALA A 255 0.28 -15.68 -0.12
C ALA A 255 1.49 -14.80 -0.47
N PHE A 256 2.46 -14.65 0.43
CA PHE A 256 3.72 -13.95 0.16
C PHE A 256 4.53 -14.61 -0.97
N ALA A 257 4.55 -15.94 -1.04
CA ALA A 257 5.16 -16.64 -2.15
C ALA A 257 4.45 -16.35 -3.49
N ALA A 258 3.10 -16.27 -3.50
CA ALA A 258 2.35 -15.87 -4.70
C ALA A 258 2.65 -14.43 -5.13
N PHE A 259 2.73 -13.47 -4.19
CA PHE A 259 3.19 -12.12 -4.50
C PHE A 259 4.63 -12.10 -5.03
N GLY A 260 5.51 -12.94 -4.47
CA GLY A 260 6.89 -13.09 -4.91
C GLY A 260 7.02 -13.64 -6.32
N LEU A 261 6.20 -14.62 -6.70
CA LEU A 261 6.11 -15.09 -8.09
C LEU A 261 5.67 -13.94 -9.02
N GLY A 262 4.69 -13.13 -8.62
CA GLY A 262 4.29 -11.92 -9.34
C GLY A 262 5.44 -10.93 -9.55
N GLN A 263 6.29 -10.70 -8.53
CA GLN A 263 7.48 -9.86 -8.65
C GLN A 263 8.47 -10.40 -9.67
N ILE A 264 8.79 -11.70 -9.60
CA ILE A 264 9.75 -12.30 -10.54
C ILE A 264 9.20 -12.21 -11.97
N GLY A 265 7.92 -12.49 -12.18
CA GLY A 265 7.28 -12.36 -13.48
C GLY A 265 7.21 -10.92 -14.02
N TYR A 266 7.18 -9.92 -13.12
CA TYR A 266 7.29 -8.50 -13.49
C TYR A 266 8.70 -8.14 -13.98
N TYR A 267 9.74 -8.72 -13.37
CA TYR A 267 11.13 -8.41 -13.69
C TYR A 267 11.71 -9.20 -14.86
N THR A 268 11.27 -10.44 -15.02
CA THR A 268 11.80 -11.31 -16.07
C THR A 268 11.37 -10.83 -17.46
N GLU A 269 12.30 -10.91 -18.40
CA GLU A 269 12.04 -10.73 -19.83
C GLU A 269 11.83 -12.08 -20.53
N ASP A 270 12.05 -13.20 -19.85
CA ASP A 270 11.88 -14.54 -20.40
C ASP A 270 10.39 -14.94 -20.45
N PRO A 271 9.81 -15.13 -21.65
CA PRO A 271 8.41 -15.52 -21.80
C PRO A 271 8.08 -16.88 -21.18
N ALA A 272 9.03 -17.83 -21.20
CA ALA A 272 8.82 -19.16 -20.62
C ALA A 272 8.68 -19.08 -19.10
N VAL A 273 9.47 -18.21 -18.46
CA VAL A 273 9.35 -17.93 -17.02
C VAL A 273 8.01 -17.28 -16.70
N ARG A 274 7.55 -16.33 -17.53
CA ARG A 274 6.22 -15.72 -17.36
C ARG A 274 5.10 -16.75 -17.49
N GLN A 275 5.19 -17.65 -18.48
CA GLN A 275 4.21 -18.73 -18.67
C GLN A 275 4.17 -19.67 -17.46
N GLU A 276 5.33 -20.13 -16.97
CA GLU A 276 5.37 -21.00 -15.77
C GLU A 276 4.69 -20.31 -14.58
N ILE A 277 4.96 -19.03 -14.36
CA ILE A 277 4.37 -18.28 -13.25
C ILE A 277 2.85 -18.14 -13.41
N VAL A 278 2.37 -17.84 -14.62
CA VAL A 278 0.92 -17.73 -14.89
C VAL A 278 0.21 -19.06 -14.68
N ASP A 279 0.77 -20.17 -15.15
CA ASP A 279 0.22 -21.51 -14.94
C ASP A 279 0.07 -21.85 -13.45
N LEU A 280 1.10 -21.54 -12.66
CA LEU A 280 1.09 -21.74 -11.21
C LEU A 280 0.01 -20.91 -10.51
N LEU A 281 -0.06 -19.62 -10.81
CA LEU A 281 -1.00 -18.69 -10.17
C LEU A 281 -2.45 -18.96 -10.60
N TRP A 282 -2.65 -19.35 -11.87
CA TRP A 282 -3.93 -19.81 -12.38
C TRP A 282 -4.40 -21.08 -11.62
N GLY A 283 -3.54 -22.09 -11.48
CA GLY A 283 -3.86 -23.31 -10.74
C GLY A 283 -4.22 -23.05 -9.26
N VAL A 284 -3.56 -22.07 -8.64
CA VAL A 284 -3.89 -21.60 -7.27
C VAL A 284 -5.29 -20.98 -7.20
N CYS A 285 -5.69 -20.24 -8.23
CA CYS A 285 -7.01 -19.61 -8.29
C CYS A 285 -8.14 -20.63 -8.50
N GLU A 286 -7.92 -21.66 -9.32
CA GLU A 286 -8.94 -22.66 -9.65
C GLU A 286 -9.07 -23.76 -8.59
N SER A 287 -8.00 -24.08 -7.86
CA SER A 287 -8.02 -25.16 -6.87
C SER A 287 -8.91 -24.84 -5.64
N PRO A 288 -9.93 -25.66 -5.33
CA PRO A 288 -10.75 -25.47 -4.12
C PRO A 288 -10.02 -25.91 -2.84
N ARG A 289 -9.06 -26.82 -2.95
CA ARG A 289 -8.34 -27.41 -1.81
C ARG A 289 -7.15 -26.57 -1.37
N MET A 290 -6.60 -25.76 -2.28
CA MET A 290 -5.30 -25.13 -2.08
C MET A 290 -5.40 -23.68 -1.59
N SER A 291 -6.57 -23.08 -1.43
CA SER A 291 -6.62 -21.61 -1.40
C SER A 291 -7.47 -21.02 -0.28
N THR A 292 -6.84 -20.29 0.64
CA THR A 292 -7.54 -19.29 1.45
C THR A 292 -7.81 -18.05 0.59
N ARG A 293 -8.65 -17.13 1.10
CA ARG A 293 -8.95 -15.88 0.37
C ARG A 293 -7.66 -15.09 0.11
N ASP A 294 -6.79 -14.99 1.10
CA ASP A 294 -5.49 -14.30 1.05
C ASP A 294 -4.58 -14.86 -0.05
N VAL A 295 -4.51 -16.19 -0.19
CA VAL A 295 -3.69 -16.84 -1.23
C VAL A 295 -4.26 -16.55 -2.63
N LYS A 296 -5.59 -16.61 -2.82
CA LYS A 296 -6.18 -16.25 -4.12
C LYS A 296 -6.05 -14.76 -4.44
N VAL A 297 -6.19 -13.89 -3.45
CA VAL A 297 -6.00 -12.45 -3.63
C VAL A 297 -4.58 -12.17 -4.09
N ALA A 298 -3.59 -12.79 -3.45
CA ALA A 298 -2.20 -12.69 -3.88
C ALA A 298 -2.01 -13.21 -5.31
N ALA A 299 -2.62 -14.34 -5.66
CA ALA A 299 -2.53 -14.90 -7.01
C ALA A 299 -3.19 -14.02 -8.09
N ILE A 300 -4.38 -13.46 -7.84
CA ILE A 300 -5.05 -12.55 -8.79
C ILE A 300 -4.26 -11.26 -8.97
N ILE A 301 -3.71 -10.69 -7.90
CA ILE A 301 -2.86 -9.50 -8.00
C ILE A 301 -1.59 -9.82 -8.79
N ALA A 302 -0.93 -10.95 -8.48
CA ALA A 302 0.28 -11.40 -9.17
C ALA A 302 0.03 -11.66 -10.66
N LEU A 303 -1.09 -12.29 -11.05
CA LEU A 303 -1.47 -12.47 -12.45
C LEU A 303 -1.53 -11.14 -13.22
N GLY A 304 -1.97 -10.06 -12.57
CA GLY A 304 -1.98 -8.73 -13.17
C GLY A 304 -0.60 -8.09 -13.39
N LEU A 305 0.45 -8.62 -12.78
CA LEU A 305 1.84 -8.13 -12.88
C LEU A 305 2.70 -8.94 -13.85
N VAL A 306 2.22 -10.10 -14.31
CA VAL A 306 2.97 -11.02 -15.18
C VAL A 306 2.27 -11.10 -16.54
N PRO A 307 2.52 -10.13 -17.44
CA PRO A 307 1.87 -10.11 -18.73
C PRO A 307 2.46 -11.19 -19.64
N LEU A 308 1.61 -12.12 -20.09
CA LEU A 308 1.98 -13.03 -21.18
C LEU A 308 2.17 -12.25 -22.48
N ASP A 309 2.86 -12.85 -23.45
CA ASP A 309 2.97 -12.28 -24.78
C ASP A 309 1.65 -12.39 -25.54
N VAL A 310 1.52 -11.57 -26.59
CA VAL A 310 0.29 -11.47 -27.40
C VAL A 310 0.26 -12.53 -28.50
N GLU A 311 1.44 -12.98 -28.95
CA GLU A 311 1.56 -14.01 -29.98
C GLU A 311 1.35 -15.40 -29.38
N ASP A 312 0.69 -16.27 -30.14
CA ASP A 312 0.51 -17.67 -29.78
C ASP A 312 1.91 -18.31 -29.73
N ALA A 313 2.41 -18.60 -28.52
CA ALA A 313 3.50 -19.55 -28.38
C ALA A 313 3.06 -20.82 -29.09
N ASP A 314 3.76 -21.22 -30.15
CA ASP A 314 3.49 -22.41 -30.98
C ASP A 314 2.90 -23.51 -30.10
N ALA A 315 1.58 -23.70 -30.20
CA ALA A 315 0.84 -24.53 -29.27
C ALA A 315 1.47 -25.92 -29.24
N ALA A 316 2.09 -26.29 -28.12
CA ALA A 316 2.47 -27.66 -27.89
C ALA A 316 1.18 -28.51 -28.02
N PRO A 317 1.19 -29.59 -28.82
CA PRO A 317 -0.02 -30.34 -29.07
C PRO A 317 -0.59 -30.87 -27.75
N ALA A 318 -1.83 -30.50 -27.46
CA ALA A 318 -2.58 -31.03 -26.34
C ALA A 318 -2.51 -32.56 -26.41
N ALA A 319 -2.01 -33.18 -25.34
CA ALA A 319 -1.98 -34.63 -25.25
C ALA A 319 -3.42 -35.16 -25.30
N GLU A 320 -3.77 -35.81 -26.40
CA GLU A 320 -5.01 -36.58 -26.52
C GLU A 320 -4.92 -37.78 -25.55
N GLY A 321 -5.56 -37.63 -24.40
CA GLY A 321 -5.80 -38.69 -23.44
C GLY A 321 -7.28 -38.73 -23.10
N GLU A 322 -7.96 -39.77 -23.55
CA GLU A 322 -9.35 -40.09 -23.23
C GLU A 322 -9.50 -40.34 -21.73
N ASP A 323 -10.25 -39.48 -21.04
CA ASP A 323 -11.22 -39.79 -19.98
C ASP A 323 -11.76 -38.46 -19.41
N VAL A 324 -12.99 -38.10 -19.78
CA VAL A 324 -13.63 -36.83 -19.40
C VAL A 324 -14.26 -36.96 -18.00
N GLU A 325 -13.48 -36.62 -16.98
CA GLU A 325 -13.98 -36.11 -15.70
C GLU A 325 -13.70 -34.59 -15.64
N GLU A 326 -14.75 -33.80 -15.37
CA GLU A 326 -14.78 -32.32 -15.22
C GLU A 326 -13.66 -31.54 -15.91
N ALA A 327 -13.95 -31.00 -17.10
CA ALA A 327 -13.04 -30.11 -17.84
C ALA A 327 -12.64 -28.89 -16.97
N VAL A 328 -11.50 -28.99 -16.32
CA VAL A 328 -10.76 -27.84 -15.81
C VAL A 328 -10.37 -27.03 -17.06
N SER A 329 -10.76 -25.76 -17.13
CA SER A 329 -10.34 -24.88 -18.24
C SER A 329 -8.82 -24.92 -18.38
N ALA A 330 -8.26 -24.88 -19.58
CA ALA A 330 -6.81 -24.77 -19.73
C ALA A 330 -6.28 -23.45 -19.14
N ALA A 331 -5.02 -23.44 -18.70
CA ALA A 331 -4.35 -22.21 -18.29
C ALA A 331 -4.21 -21.25 -19.50
N PRO A 332 -4.26 -19.93 -19.29
CA PRO A 332 -4.06 -18.96 -20.38
C PRO A 332 -2.69 -19.08 -21.02
N THR A 333 -2.60 -19.06 -22.35
CA THR A 333 -1.32 -19.14 -23.09
C THR A 333 -0.89 -17.83 -23.74
N ASN A 334 -1.77 -16.83 -23.77
CA ASN A 334 -1.47 -15.49 -24.27
C ASN A 334 -2.19 -14.41 -23.44
N ARG A 335 -1.82 -13.14 -23.65
CA ARG A 335 -2.36 -12.01 -22.89
C ARG A 335 -3.88 -11.87 -22.98
N LYS A 336 -4.45 -12.17 -24.15
CA LYS A 336 -5.89 -12.06 -24.40
C LYS A 336 -6.66 -13.09 -23.58
N GLU A 337 -6.21 -14.35 -23.60
CA GLU A 337 -6.78 -15.41 -22.77
C GLU A 337 -6.61 -15.12 -21.28
N GLN A 338 -5.49 -14.50 -20.89
CA GLN A 338 -5.24 -14.10 -19.50
C GLN A 338 -6.26 -13.05 -19.03
N ILE A 339 -6.53 -12.05 -19.86
CA ILE A 339 -7.57 -11.04 -19.59
C ILE A 339 -8.97 -11.68 -19.59
N GLN A 340 -9.25 -12.57 -20.54
CA GLN A 340 -10.53 -13.28 -20.61
C GLN A 340 -10.78 -14.11 -19.36
N TYR A 341 -9.79 -14.88 -18.92
CA TYR A 341 -9.86 -15.65 -17.68
C TYR A 341 -10.19 -14.76 -16.47
N LEU A 342 -9.50 -13.62 -16.33
CA LEU A 342 -9.77 -12.67 -15.25
C LEU A 342 -11.16 -12.03 -15.36
N LEU A 343 -11.67 -11.79 -16.57
CA LEU A 343 -13.04 -11.32 -16.81
C LEU A 343 -14.07 -12.37 -16.38
N ASP A 344 -13.88 -13.62 -16.78
CA ASP A 344 -14.75 -14.73 -16.40
C ASP A 344 -14.73 -14.94 -14.89
N PHE A 345 -13.53 -14.90 -14.28
CA PHE A 345 -13.37 -14.93 -12.83
C PHE A 345 -14.11 -13.77 -12.16
N PHE A 346 -14.00 -12.56 -12.69
CA PHE A 346 -14.72 -11.38 -12.21
C PHE A 346 -16.23 -11.51 -12.34
N LEU A 347 -16.76 -12.13 -13.39
CA LEU A 347 -18.19 -12.24 -13.66
C LEU A 347 -18.87 -13.42 -12.95
N ASP A 348 -18.11 -14.43 -12.54
CA ASP A 348 -18.64 -15.63 -11.90
C ASP A 348 -19.14 -15.36 -10.47
N VAL A 349 -20.44 -15.03 -10.37
CA VAL A 349 -21.14 -14.78 -9.10
C VAL A 349 -21.66 -16.05 -8.43
N LYS A 350 -21.63 -17.20 -9.10
CA LYS A 350 -22.24 -18.43 -8.63
C LYS A 350 -21.23 -19.37 -8.01
N ASP A 351 -19.99 -19.35 -8.49
CA ASP A 351 -18.92 -20.16 -7.94
C ASP A 351 -18.50 -19.67 -6.55
N LYS A 352 -18.61 -20.57 -5.56
CA LYS A 352 -18.20 -20.32 -4.17
C LYS A 352 -16.68 -20.21 -4.03
N ASN A 353 -15.91 -20.81 -4.94
CA ASN A 353 -14.46 -20.69 -5.00
C ASN A 353 -14.00 -19.30 -5.45
N LYS A 354 -14.87 -18.53 -6.09
CA LYS A 354 -14.62 -17.17 -6.58
C LYS A 354 -15.31 -16.15 -5.67
N HIS A 355 -14.90 -16.15 -4.41
CA HIS A 355 -15.45 -15.25 -3.39
C HIS A 355 -15.34 -13.77 -3.82
N TYR A 356 -16.37 -12.96 -3.51
CA TYR A 356 -16.45 -11.58 -4.01
C TYR A 356 -15.25 -10.69 -3.62
N LEU A 357 -14.63 -10.92 -2.46
CA LEU A 357 -13.40 -10.22 -2.05
C LEU A 357 -12.23 -10.54 -2.99
N VAL A 358 -12.08 -11.79 -3.42
CA VAL A 358 -11.05 -12.19 -4.38
C VAL A 358 -11.34 -11.56 -5.75
N ARG A 359 -12.60 -11.65 -6.20
CA ARG A 359 -13.06 -11.03 -7.45
C ARG A 359 -12.88 -9.52 -7.47
N ALA A 360 -12.87 -8.84 -6.32
CA ALA A 360 -12.61 -7.41 -6.25
C ALA A 360 -11.18 -7.04 -6.66
N HIS A 361 -10.23 -7.98 -6.78
CA HIS A 361 -8.88 -7.69 -7.29
C HIS A 361 -8.75 -7.89 -8.80
N ALA A 362 -9.66 -8.66 -9.42
CA ALA A 362 -9.62 -8.91 -10.86
C ALA A 362 -9.71 -7.63 -11.72
N PRO A 363 -10.53 -6.60 -11.39
CA PRO A 363 -10.57 -5.37 -12.18
C PRO A 363 -9.22 -4.65 -12.28
N ARG A 364 -8.43 -4.63 -11.20
CA ARG A 364 -7.11 -4.01 -11.20
C ARG A 364 -6.12 -4.82 -12.04
N ALA A 365 -6.16 -6.15 -11.95
CA ALA A 365 -5.31 -7.04 -12.73
C ALA A 365 -5.61 -6.95 -14.24
N ILE A 366 -6.89 -6.88 -14.61
CA ILE A 366 -7.32 -6.64 -15.99
C ILE A 366 -6.80 -5.29 -16.49
N ALA A 367 -6.91 -4.25 -15.65
CA ALA A 367 -6.48 -2.91 -16.04
C ALA A 367 -4.97 -2.80 -16.31
N SER A 368 -4.09 -3.52 -15.59
CA SER A 368 -2.66 -3.54 -15.91
C SER A 368 -2.36 -4.25 -17.23
N LEU A 369 -3.04 -5.37 -17.50
CA LEU A 369 -2.77 -6.19 -18.68
C LEU A 369 -3.30 -5.55 -19.97
N LEU A 370 -4.39 -4.77 -19.90
CA LEU A 370 -5.07 -4.23 -21.08
C LEU A 370 -4.19 -3.35 -21.96
N SER A 371 -3.16 -2.71 -21.40
CA SER A 371 -2.24 -1.84 -22.15
C SER A 371 -1.57 -2.50 -23.35
N GLY A 372 -1.39 -3.83 -23.33
CA GLY A 372 -0.92 -4.58 -24.51
C GLY A 372 -1.93 -5.55 -25.10
N ALA A 373 -3.23 -5.33 -24.85
CA ALA A 373 -4.32 -5.99 -25.56
C ALA A 373 -5.49 -4.99 -25.75
N PRO A 374 -5.25 -3.82 -26.40
CA PRO A 374 -6.24 -2.75 -26.51
C PRO A 374 -7.54 -3.19 -27.20
N GLU A 375 -7.50 -4.22 -28.04
CA GLU A 375 -8.66 -4.83 -28.69
C GLU A 375 -9.68 -5.41 -27.70
N MET A 376 -9.27 -5.71 -26.46
CA MET A 376 -10.16 -6.18 -25.40
C MET A 376 -10.89 -5.04 -24.65
N LYS A 377 -10.56 -3.77 -24.89
CA LYS A 377 -11.12 -2.61 -24.16
C LYS A 377 -12.64 -2.59 -24.18
N ASP A 378 -13.24 -2.82 -25.34
CA ASP A 378 -14.70 -2.85 -25.50
C ASP A 378 -15.38 -3.94 -24.66
N GLU A 379 -14.77 -5.12 -24.57
CA GLU A 379 -15.29 -6.24 -23.79
C GLU A 379 -15.19 -5.97 -22.28
N VAL A 380 -14.03 -5.48 -21.84
CA VAL A 380 -13.80 -5.09 -20.45
C VAL A 380 -14.78 -4.00 -20.01
N VAL A 381 -15.00 -2.97 -20.82
CA VAL A 381 -15.94 -1.89 -20.51
C VAL A 381 -17.37 -2.40 -20.41
N LYS A 382 -17.81 -3.31 -21.31
CA LYS A 382 -19.13 -3.95 -21.22
C LYS A 382 -19.29 -4.76 -19.93
N ALA A 383 -18.24 -5.44 -19.48
CA ALA A 383 -18.26 -6.23 -18.25
C ALA A 383 -18.33 -5.35 -16.98
N PHE A 384 -17.59 -4.24 -16.94
CA PHE A 384 -17.48 -3.39 -15.74
C PHE A 384 -18.61 -2.36 -15.61
N ALA A 385 -19.12 -1.80 -16.72
CA ALA A 385 -20.11 -0.72 -16.69
C ALA A 385 -21.38 -1.03 -15.84
N PRO A 386 -21.93 -2.27 -15.84
CA PRO A 386 -23.05 -2.63 -14.97
C PRO A 386 -22.78 -2.50 -13.47
N TYR A 387 -21.51 -2.65 -13.03
CA TYR A 387 -21.12 -2.56 -11.62
C TYR A 387 -20.94 -1.11 -11.14
N VAL A 388 -20.61 -0.20 -12.06
CA VAL A 388 -20.37 1.23 -11.77
C VAL A 388 -21.64 2.07 -11.90
N SER A 389 -22.50 1.79 -12.88
CA SER A 389 -23.64 2.66 -13.25
C SER A 389 -24.80 2.78 -12.23
N LYS A 390 -25.69 3.76 -12.50
CA LYS A 390 -26.80 4.27 -11.65
C LYS A 390 -27.73 3.23 -10.99
N ARG A 391 -27.89 2.03 -11.55
CA ARG A 391 -28.79 0.98 -11.03
C ARG A 391 -28.07 -0.16 -10.29
N GLY A 392 -26.81 0.03 -9.92
CA GLY A 392 -25.93 -0.98 -9.33
C GLY A 392 -26.38 -1.54 -7.96
N HIS A 393 -27.37 -2.43 -7.97
CA HIS A 393 -27.51 -3.49 -6.98
C HIS A 393 -26.73 -4.75 -7.40
N ILE A 394 -26.04 -4.70 -8.55
CA ILE A 394 -25.27 -5.82 -9.08
C ILE A 394 -23.93 -5.87 -8.34
N GLY A 395 -23.72 -6.97 -7.62
CA GLY A 395 -22.48 -7.26 -6.92
C GLY A 395 -22.33 -6.62 -5.54
N LYS A 396 -21.31 -7.07 -4.83
CA LYS A 396 -20.92 -6.55 -3.50
C LYS A 396 -20.18 -5.21 -3.66
N ARG A 397 -20.16 -4.40 -2.59
CA ARG A 397 -19.63 -3.02 -2.61
C ARG A 397 -18.17 -2.97 -3.07
N GLU A 398 -17.37 -3.91 -2.60
CA GLU A 398 -15.94 -4.03 -2.86
C GLU A 398 -15.67 -4.28 -4.35
N VAL A 399 -16.48 -5.13 -5.00
CA VAL A 399 -16.38 -5.41 -6.44
C VAL A 399 -16.69 -4.15 -7.26
N ARG A 400 -17.72 -3.40 -6.85
CA ARG A 400 -18.11 -2.14 -7.51
C ARG A 400 -17.04 -1.05 -7.35
N GLN A 401 -16.48 -0.92 -6.15
CA GLN A 401 -15.39 0.00 -5.84
C GLN A 401 -14.17 -0.27 -6.72
N SER A 402 -13.79 -1.54 -6.87
CA SER A 402 -12.66 -1.93 -7.72
C SER A 402 -12.92 -1.66 -9.20
N ALA A 403 -14.13 -1.93 -9.70
CA ALA A 403 -14.51 -1.59 -11.06
C ALA A 403 -14.45 -0.07 -11.32
N SER A 404 -14.88 0.76 -10.35
CA SER A 404 -14.76 2.22 -10.44
C SER A 404 -13.30 2.70 -10.53
N LEU A 405 -12.39 2.13 -9.73
CA LEU A 405 -10.96 2.45 -9.78
C LEU A 405 -10.32 1.97 -11.09
N ALA A 406 -10.65 0.76 -11.54
CA ALA A 406 -10.15 0.21 -12.79
C ALA A 406 -10.54 1.10 -13.99
N PHE A 407 -11.78 1.63 -14.01
CA PHE A 407 -12.19 2.60 -15.01
C PHE A 407 -11.33 3.87 -15.07
N GLY A 408 -10.76 4.34 -13.96
CA GLY A 408 -9.79 5.45 -13.98
C GLY A 408 -8.48 5.11 -14.69
N GLN A 409 -8.06 3.85 -14.65
CA GLN A 409 -6.88 3.34 -15.35
C GLN A 409 -7.16 3.07 -16.84
N LEU A 410 -8.38 2.67 -17.17
CA LEU A 410 -8.76 2.24 -18.51
C LEU A 410 -9.24 3.37 -19.43
N GLY A 411 -9.91 4.38 -18.87
CA GLY A 411 -10.55 5.43 -19.66
C GLY A 411 -9.63 6.58 -20.03
N ASP A 412 -9.92 7.27 -21.10
CA ASP A 412 -9.25 8.50 -21.52
C ASP A 412 -10.29 9.54 -22.01
N LEU A 413 -9.80 10.64 -22.56
CA LEU A 413 -10.61 11.75 -23.04
C LEU A 413 -11.16 11.57 -24.46
N ASP A 414 -10.90 10.45 -25.13
CA ASP A 414 -11.27 10.25 -26.53
C ASP A 414 -12.79 10.26 -26.76
N ASP A 415 -13.19 10.43 -28.02
CA ASP A 415 -14.60 10.47 -28.43
C ASP A 415 -15.19 9.07 -28.69
N ASP A 416 -14.42 8.00 -28.46
CA ASP A 416 -14.88 6.65 -28.74
C ASP A 416 -15.96 6.16 -27.75
N LYS A 417 -16.65 5.10 -28.17
CA LYS A 417 -17.80 4.56 -27.45
C LYS A 417 -17.42 4.00 -26.08
N ALA A 418 -16.25 3.38 -25.95
CA ALA A 418 -15.77 2.80 -24.70
C ALA A 418 -15.52 3.93 -23.69
N ASP A 419 -14.78 4.98 -24.06
CA ASP A 419 -14.45 6.08 -23.15
C ASP A 419 -15.66 6.93 -22.77
N LYS A 420 -16.57 7.20 -23.72
CA LYS A 420 -17.88 7.80 -23.42
C LYS A 420 -18.66 6.97 -22.40
N THR A 421 -18.62 5.64 -22.52
CA THR A 421 -19.31 4.74 -21.59
C THR A 421 -18.68 4.79 -20.20
N ILE A 422 -17.35 4.78 -20.12
CA ILE A 422 -16.60 4.90 -18.86
C ILE A 422 -16.92 6.23 -18.17
N ARG A 423 -16.72 7.36 -18.85
CA ARG A 423 -16.95 8.71 -18.31
C ARG A 423 -18.37 8.86 -17.78
N LYS A 424 -19.37 8.44 -18.58
CA LYS A 424 -20.78 8.47 -18.19
C LYS A 424 -21.05 7.60 -16.95
N ALA A 425 -20.55 6.37 -16.91
CA ALA A 425 -20.77 5.46 -15.80
C ALA A 425 -20.21 6.03 -14.48
N LEU A 426 -19.02 6.62 -14.51
CA LEU A 426 -18.39 7.24 -13.35
C LEU A 426 -19.14 8.50 -12.89
N MET A 427 -19.56 9.38 -13.80
CA MET A 427 -20.34 10.57 -13.45
C MET A 427 -21.70 10.21 -12.81
N ASP A 428 -22.35 9.16 -13.30
CA ASP A 428 -23.58 8.62 -12.72
C ASP A 428 -23.35 8.06 -11.31
N ALA A 429 -22.26 7.29 -11.13
CA ALA A 429 -21.87 6.67 -9.86
C ALA A 429 -21.53 7.72 -8.80
N ALA A 430 -20.74 8.73 -9.16
CA ALA A 430 -20.36 9.86 -8.30
C ALA A 430 -21.57 10.64 -7.76
N GLY A 431 -22.70 10.66 -8.46
CA GLY A 431 -23.94 11.25 -7.97
C GLY A 431 -24.74 10.36 -7.01
N ASN A 432 -24.79 9.04 -7.27
CA ASN A 432 -25.89 8.19 -6.80
C ASN A 432 -25.47 6.91 -6.04
N ALA A 433 -24.18 6.56 -6.00
CA ALA A 433 -23.71 5.32 -5.37
C ALA A 433 -23.47 5.43 -3.84
N ASP A 434 -22.93 4.38 -3.21
CA ASP A 434 -22.42 4.47 -1.85
C ASP A 434 -21.20 5.41 -1.76
N GLN A 435 -20.86 5.86 -0.56
CA GLN A 435 -19.88 6.93 -0.38
C GLN A 435 -18.51 6.61 -0.97
N GLN A 436 -18.03 5.37 -0.85
CA GLN A 436 -16.71 5.02 -1.40
C GLN A 436 -16.74 4.93 -2.92
N VAL A 437 -17.77 4.33 -3.51
CA VAL A 437 -17.93 4.30 -4.97
C VAL A 437 -18.00 5.73 -5.52
N LYS A 438 -18.66 6.65 -4.82
CA LYS A 438 -18.65 8.07 -5.21
C LYS A 438 -17.25 8.66 -5.21
N ASN A 439 -16.51 8.46 -4.12
CA ASN A 439 -15.16 8.97 -3.95
C ASN A 439 -14.21 8.42 -5.03
N PHE A 440 -14.21 7.10 -5.23
CA PHE A 440 -13.42 6.44 -6.27
C PHE A 440 -13.82 6.85 -7.68
N SER A 441 -15.12 7.08 -7.94
CA SER A 441 -15.55 7.56 -9.25
C SER A 441 -15.09 8.99 -9.53
N VAL A 442 -15.05 9.85 -8.51
CA VAL A 442 -14.56 11.23 -8.65
C VAL A 442 -13.06 11.26 -8.93
N ILE A 443 -12.24 10.48 -8.22
CA ILE A 443 -10.79 10.45 -8.48
C ILE A 443 -10.46 9.76 -9.81
N ALA A 444 -11.21 8.70 -10.18
CA ALA A 444 -11.09 8.06 -11.49
C ALA A 444 -11.42 9.03 -12.64
N LEU A 445 -12.42 9.89 -12.49
CA LEU A 445 -12.68 10.97 -13.44
C LEU A 445 -11.50 11.95 -13.54
N GLY A 446 -10.82 12.25 -12.43
CA GLY A 446 -9.59 13.04 -12.44
C GLY A 446 -8.46 12.38 -13.24
N GLN A 447 -8.27 11.08 -13.06
CA GLN A 447 -7.27 10.30 -13.81
C GLN A 447 -7.57 10.29 -15.32
N ILE A 448 -8.82 10.04 -15.69
CA ILE A 448 -9.28 10.09 -17.09
C ILE A 448 -9.13 11.49 -17.67
N GLY A 449 -9.54 12.52 -16.92
CA GLY A 449 -9.42 13.92 -17.33
C GLY A 449 -7.99 14.36 -17.63
N GLY A 450 -7.00 13.66 -17.08
CA GLY A 450 -5.58 13.93 -17.32
C GLY A 450 -4.97 13.12 -18.46
N ARG A 451 -5.74 12.27 -19.15
CA ARG A 451 -5.24 11.33 -20.17
C ARG A 451 -5.88 11.65 -21.53
N PRO A 452 -5.18 12.35 -22.43
CA PRO A 452 -5.62 12.50 -23.81
C PRO A 452 -5.78 11.14 -24.50
N GLY A 453 -6.78 11.02 -25.37
CA GLY A 453 -7.01 9.85 -26.24
C GLY A 453 -5.99 9.72 -27.37
N SER A 454 -6.16 8.70 -28.20
CA SER A 454 -5.31 8.45 -29.38
C SER A 454 -6.00 8.72 -30.72
N GLY A 455 -7.30 9.01 -30.70
CA GLY A 455 -8.14 9.29 -31.87
C GLY A 455 -8.04 10.73 -32.40
N ASP A 456 -9.00 11.09 -33.26
CA ASP A 456 -9.01 12.37 -33.99
C ASP A 456 -9.27 13.59 -33.11
N ASP A 457 -9.97 13.42 -31.98
CA ASP A 457 -10.18 14.45 -30.96
C ASP A 457 -9.77 13.93 -29.58
N PRO A 458 -8.45 13.92 -29.27
CA PRO A 458 -7.89 13.38 -28.03
C PRO A 458 -8.43 14.03 -26.75
N LEU A 459 -9.08 15.19 -26.84
CA LEU A 459 -9.57 15.96 -25.69
C LEU A 459 -11.10 16.12 -25.71
N ALA A 460 -11.83 15.36 -26.53
CA ALA A 460 -13.28 15.48 -26.69
C ALA A 460 -14.06 15.48 -25.37
N GLY A 461 -13.65 14.65 -24.41
CA GLY A 461 -14.26 14.51 -23.09
C GLY A 461 -13.80 15.55 -22.04
N GLU A 462 -12.81 16.40 -22.35
CA GLU A 462 -12.13 17.25 -21.37
C GLU A 462 -13.12 18.18 -20.65
N ASP A 463 -13.85 18.98 -21.44
CA ASP A 463 -14.80 19.97 -20.93
C ASP A 463 -15.93 19.32 -20.10
N GLU A 464 -16.40 18.15 -20.51
CA GLU A 464 -17.43 17.38 -19.79
C GLU A 464 -16.94 16.99 -18.39
N VAL A 465 -15.76 16.36 -18.31
CA VAL A 465 -15.14 15.90 -17.06
C VAL A 465 -14.82 17.10 -16.16
N ARG A 466 -14.17 18.13 -16.70
CA ARG A 466 -13.79 19.32 -15.93
C ARG A 466 -15.00 20.03 -15.34
N LYS A 467 -16.05 20.26 -16.14
CA LYS A 467 -17.31 20.88 -15.65
C LYS A 467 -17.95 20.06 -14.54
N TYR A 468 -17.90 18.73 -14.64
CA TYR A 468 -18.42 17.85 -13.58
C TYR A 468 -17.62 18.02 -12.28
N LEU A 469 -16.28 17.93 -12.35
CA LEU A 469 -15.40 18.05 -11.18
C LEU A 469 -15.55 19.43 -10.50
N LEU A 470 -15.59 20.51 -11.27
CA LEU A 470 -15.80 21.87 -10.74
C LEU A 470 -17.17 22.03 -10.07
N ARG A 471 -18.22 21.38 -10.61
CA ARG A 471 -19.53 21.34 -9.96
C ARG A 471 -19.47 20.62 -8.62
N GLN A 472 -18.73 19.51 -8.52
CA GLN A 472 -18.56 18.78 -7.26
C GLN A 472 -17.74 19.57 -6.25
N LEU A 473 -16.69 20.28 -6.67
CA LEU A 473 -15.93 21.18 -5.79
C LEU A 473 -16.84 22.28 -5.19
N ALA A 474 -17.64 22.94 -6.03
CA ALA A 474 -18.50 24.04 -5.61
C ALA A 474 -19.72 23.56 -4.80
N LYS A 475 -20.47 22.59 -5.32
CA LYS A 475 -21.81 22.20 -4.87
C LYS A 475 -21.92 20.76 -4.35
N GLY A 476 -20.83 19.99 -4.38
CA GLY A 476 -20.81 18.61 -3.87
C GLY A 476 -21.03 18.54 -2.36
N LYS A 477 -21.37 17.35 -1.87
CA LYS A 477 -21.49 17.08 -0.43
C LYS A 477 -20.15 17.25 0.27
N SER A 478 -20.15 17.58 1.56
CA SER A 478 -18.94 17.85 2.35
C SER A 478 -17.87 16.75 2.24
N GLN A 479 -18.28 15.48 2.19
CA GLN A 479 -17.39 14.32 2.05
C GLN A 479 -16.79 14.17 0.65
N VAL A 480 -17.45 14.68 -0.40
CA VAL A 480 -17.01 14.56 -1.81
C VAL A 480 -16.11 15.73 -2.22
N LYS A 481 -16.30 16.91 -1.64
CA LYS A 481 -15.49 18.11 -1.92
C LYS A 481 -13.97 17.89 -1.88
N PRO A 482 -13.37 17.28 -0.83
CA PRO A 482 -11.93 17.03 -0.82
C PRO A 482 -11.48 16.13 -1.98
N TRP A 483 -12.27 15.11 -2.33
CA TRP A 483 -12.01 14.24 -3.48
C TRP A 483 -12.13 14.98 -4.82
N ALA A 484 -13.08 15.89 -4.96
CA ALA A 484 -13.23 16.70 -6.17
C ALA A 484 -12.05 17.65 -6.37
N GLY A 485 -11.57 18.30 -5.31
CA GLY A 485 -10.36 19.14 -5.38
C GLY A 485 -9.14 18.32 -5.77
N LEU A 486 -8.94 17.15 -5.13
CA LEU A 486 -7.86 16.24 -5.46
C LEU A 486 -7.94 15.73 -6.91
N ALA A 487 -9.13 15.37 -7.39
CA ALA A 487 -9.36 14.94 -8.77
C ALA A 487 -9.05 16.04 -9.79
N ILE A 488 -9.35 17.31 -9.49
CA ILE A 488 -8.92 18.44 -10.32
C ILE A 488 -7.39 18.49 -10.36
N GLY A 489 -6.71 18.40 -9.21
CA GLY A 489 -5.25 18.38 -9.16
C GLY A 489 -4.64 17.26 -10.01
N VAL A 490 -5.19 16.04 -9.91
CA VAL A 490 -4.79 14.87 -10.71
C VAL A 490 -5.01 15.09 -12.21
N MET A 491 -6.18 15.62 -12.59
CA MET A 491 -6.51 15.96 -13.98
C MET A 491 -5.52 16.96 -14.56
N GLU A 492 -5.32 18.09 -13.88
CA GLU A 492 -4.44 19.15 -14.38
C GLU A 492 -2.97 18.70 -14.42
N ARG A 493 -2.53 17.81 -13.52
CA ARG A 493 -1.20 17.18 -13.60
C ARG A 493 -1.07 16.26 -14.79
N GLY A 494 -2.08 15.43 -15.06
CA GLY A 494 -2.08 14.53 -16.21
C GLY A 494 -2.01 15.30 -17.53
N LEU A 495 -2.81 16.37 -17.68
CA LEU A 495 -2.74 17.24 -18.85
C LEU A 495 -1.34 17.85 -19.01
N LEU A 496 -0.77 18.40 -17.93
CA LEU A 496 0.59 18.96 -17.95
C LEU A 496 1.64 17.92 -18.39
N LYS A 497 1.59 16.69 -17.84
CA LYS A 497 2.50 15.60 -18.19
C LYS A 497 2.39 15.19 -19.66
N ASN A 498 1.19 15.31 -20.25
CA ASN A 498 0.93 15.03 -21.65
C ASN A 498 1.07 16.28 -22.55
N ASN A 499 1.75 17.33 -22.09
CA ASN A 499 1.98 18.59 -22.83
C ASN A 499 0.69 19.31 -23.27
N CYS A 500 -0.41 19.08 -22.55
CA CYS A 500 -1.68 19.77 -22.75
C CYS A 500 -1.80 20.95 -21.77
N PRO A 501 -2.41 22.07 -22.19
CA PRO A 501 -2.56 23.25 -21.34
C PRO A 501 -3.50 22.97 -20.16
N GLN A 502 -3.09 23.42 -18.98
CA GLN A 502 -3.91 23.38 -17.78
C GLN A 502 -4.99 24.47 -17.79
N SER A 503 -6.05 24.28 -17.01
CA SER A 503 -7.12 25.26 -16.87
C SER A 503 -6.82 26.35 -15.86
N ALA A 504 -6.61 27.58 -16.33
CA ALA A 504 -6.51 28.73 -15.42
C ALA A 504 -7.76 28.89 -14.53
N SER A 505 -8.95 28.61 -15.06
CA SER A 505 -10.20 28.74 -14.31
C SER A 505 -10.39 27.63 -13.27
N ALA A 506 -9.98 26.39 -13.58
CA ALA A 506 -10.07 25.30 -12.60
C ALA A 506 -9.06 25.48 -11.45
N LEU A 507 -7.83 25.90 -11.77
CA LEU A 507 -6.83 26.24 -10.76
C LEU A 507 -7.28 27.42 -9.89
N ALA A 508 -7.83 28.48 -10.48
CA ALA A 508 -8.40 29.59 -9.73
C ALA A 508 -9.56 29.16 -8.81
N ALA A 509 -10.43 28.25 -9.25
CA ALA A 509 -11.50 27.70 -8.42
C ALA A 509 -10.95 26.88 -7.24
N LEU A 510 -9.91 26.07 -7.47
CA LEU A 510 -9.23 25.30 -6.42
C LEU A 510 -8.56 26.23 -5.40
N ARG A 511 -7.88 27.30 -5.85
CA ARG A 511 -7.29 28.34 -4.99
C ARG A 511 -8.34 29.05 -4.13
N SER A 512 -9.48 29.41 -4.72
CA SER A 512 -10.59 30.01 -3.96
C SER A 512 -11.11 29.06 -2.88
N ALA A 513 -11.35 27.80 -3.25
CA ALA A 513 -11.81 26.78 -2.31
C ALA A 513 -10.80 26.52 -1.18
N LEU A 514 -9.50 26.52 -1.48
CA LEU A 514 -8.41 26.45 -0.52
C LEU A 514 -8.42 27.65 0.43
N ARG A 515 -8.53 28.87 -0.09
CA ARG A 515 -8.56 30.10 0.72
C ARG A 515 -9.72 30.07 1.73
N ASP A 516 -10.92 29.71 1.28
CA ASP A 516 -12.14 29.80 2.07
C ASP A 516 -12.28 28.69 3.11
N THR A 517 -11.71 27.50 2.85
CA THR A 517 -11.85 26.37 3.78
C THR A 517 -10.96 26.50 5.01
N ARG A 518 -11.53 26.18 6.17
CA ARG A 518 -10.83 26.06 7.46
C ARG A 518 -10.81 24.63 8.00
N THR A 519 -11.51 23.71 7.33
CA THR A 519 -11.61 22.31 7.75
C THR A 519 -10.29 21.62 7.43
N LYS A 520 -9.54 21.18 8.46
CA LYS A 520 -8.18 20.61 8.35
C LYS A 520 -8.03 19.58 7.23
N ILE A 521 -8.92 18.58 7.23
CA ILE A 521 -8.91 17.51 6.23
C ILE A 521 -9.12 18.02 4.79
N VAL A 522 -9.92 19.07 4.62
CA VAL A 522 -10.18 19.69 3.30
C VAL A 522 -9.01 20.57 2.87
N VAL A 523 -8.39 21.29 3.81
CA VAL A 523 -7.13 22.02 3.55
C VAL A 523 -6.06 21.06 3.08
N GLY A 524 -5.87 19.92 3.76
CA GLY A 524 -4.89 18.91 3.36
C GLY A 524 -5.13 18.41 1.93
N ALA A 525 -6.38 18.07 1.59
CA ALA A 525 -6.72 17.61 0.23
C ALA A 525 -6.38 18.64 -0.83
N TYR A 526 -6.72 19.91 -0.58
CA TYR A 526 -6.51 20.98 -1.55
C TYR A 526 -5.04 21.39 -1.64
N ALA A 527 -4.27 21.32 -0.54
CA ALA A 527 -2.83 21.56 -0.56
C ALA A 527 -2.10 20.51 -1.43
N ILE A 528 -2.45 19.23 -1.25
CA ILE A 528 -1.95 18.15 -2.10
C ILE A 528 -2.41 18.36 -3.55
N ALA A 529 -3.68 18.71 -3.78
CA ALA A 529 -4.21 18.95 -5.12
C ALA A 529 -3.47 20.07 -5.88
N THR A 530 -3.25 21.22 -5.25
CA THR A 530 -2.50 22.34 -5.84
C THR A 530 -1.03 21.99 -6.04
N GLY A 531 -0.45 21.19 -5.13
CA GLY A 531 0.90 20.65 -5.25
C GLY A 531 1.05 19.73 -6.47
N ILE A 532 0.20 18.70 -6.57
CA ILE A 532 0.17 17.77 -7.71
C ILE A 532 0.00 18.53 -9.02
N ALA A 533 -0.89 19.54 -9.07
CA ALA A 533 -1.11 20.35 -10.26
C ALA A 533 0.08 21.23 -10.66
N GLY A 534 1.06 21.47 -9.78
CA GLY A 534 2.14 22.42 -10.02
C GLY A 534 1.70 23.89 -9.95
N ASP A 535 0.63 24.19 -9.21
CA ASP A 535 0.05 25.53 -9.14
C ASP A 535 0.83 26.45 -8.19
N ILE A 536 1.90 27.07 -8.69
CA ILE A 536 2.77 27.94 -7.91
C ILE A 536 2.04 29.17 -7.32
N GLU A 537 0.97 29.64 -7.95
CA GLU A 537 0.17 30.76 -7.43
C GLU A 537 -0.55 30.44 -6.10
N SER A 538 -0.64 29.16 -5.74
CA SER A 538 -1.13 28.72 -4.43
C SER A 538 -0.14 28.92 -3.28
N GLU A 539 1.13 29.20 -3.57
CA GLU A 539 2.23 29.28 -2.60
C GLU A 539 1.88 30.17 -1.39
N THR A 540 1.47 31.42 -1.63
CA THR A 540 1.18 32.37 -0.55
C THR A 540 0.03 31.89 0.35
N ILE A 541 -0.98 31.24 -0.23
CA ILE A 541 -2.12 30.70 0.53
C ILE A 541 -1.65 29.54 1.42
N LEU A 542 -0.78 28.69 0.91
CA LEU A 542 -0.23 27.55 1.64
C LEU A 542 0.72 27.98 2.75
N LEU A 543 1.60 28.95 2.51
CA LEU A 543 2.48 29.51 3.54
C LEU A 543 1.66 30.16 4.68
N GLU A 544 0.62 30.92 4.35
CA GLU A 544 -0.29 31.50 5.35
C GLU A 544 -0.96 30.39 6.20
N LYS A 545 -1.40 29.30 5.57
CA LYS A 545 -2.01 28.17 6.29
C LYS A 545 -0.99 27.37 7.11
N LEU A 546 0.24 27.21 6.63
CA LEU A 546 1.31 26.51 7.35
C LEU A 546 1.65 27.20 8.68
N ASP A 547 1.60 28.53 8.69
CA ASP A 547 1.81 29.37 9.87
C ASP A 547 0.63 29.33 10.85
N ARG A 548 -0.61 29.43 10.33
CA ARG A 548 -1.82 29.52 11.15
C ARG A 548 -2.30 28.19 11.73
N MET A 549 -1.97 27.07 11.11
CA MET A 549 -2.46 25.75 11.51
C MET A 549 -1.44 25.04 12.38
N SER A 550 -1.89 24.47 13.51
CA SER A 550 -1.04 23.77 14.48
C SER A 550 -1.05 22.24 14.36
N ASP A 551 -1.97 21.71 13.57
CA ASP A 551 -2.22 20.27 13.42
C ASP A 551 -1.19 19.62 12.50
N ASP A 552 -0.57 18.53 12.97
CA ASP A 552 0.59 17.94 12.31
C ASP A 552 0.24 17.37 10.93
N ASP A 553 -0.89 16.67 10.80
CA ASP A 553 -1.34 16.08 9.53
C ASP A 553 -1.53 17.13 8.45
N VAL A 554 -2.24 18.22 8.75
CA VAL A 554 -2.48 19.28 7.74
C VAL A 554 -1.19 20.05 7.42
N ARG A 555 -0.31 20.29 8.39
CA ARG A 555 0.98 20.97 8.15
C ARG A 555 1.89 20.14 7.27
N GLY A 556 1.94 18.83 7.49
CA GLY A 556 2.71 17.92 6.65
C GLY A 556 2.15 17.85 5.22
N ASN A 557 0.83 17.76 5.06
CA ASN A 557 0.19 17.85 3.73
C ASN A 557 0.47 19.18 3.02
N ILE A 558 0.51 20.30 3.76
CA ILE A 558 0.89 21.61 3.20
C ILE A 558 2.35 21.61 2.75
N ALA A 559 3.28 21.08 3.56
CA ALA A 559 4.69 20.98 3.19
C ALA A 559 4.87 20.13 1.92
N ILE A 560 4.23 18.97 1.83
CA ILE A 560 4.25 18.13 0.62
C ILE A 560 3.66 18.87 -0.58
N GLY A 561 2.54 19.58 -0.40
CA GLY A 561 1.95 20.41 -1.46
C GLY A 561 2.91 21.46 -2.00
N LEU A 562 3.61 22.17 -1.11
CA LEU A 562 4.64 23.16 -1.46
C LEU A 562 5.85 22.53 -2.18
N GLY A 563 6.29 21.34 -1.73
CA GLY A 563 7.35 20.58 -2.39
C GLY A 563 6.98 20.14 -3.80
N LEU A 564 5.76 19.59 -3.99
CA LEU A 564 5.27 19.10 -5.28
C LEU A 564 5.09 20.23 -6.33
N MET A 565 4.79 21.46 -5.91
CA MET A 565 4.73 22.63 -6.80
C MET A 565 6.07 23.32 -7.02
N ASN A 566 7.18 22.75 -6.49
CA ASN A 566 8.52 23.31 -6.58
C ASN A 566 8.64 24.75 -6.03
N SER A 567 7.97 25.02 -4.90
CA SER A 567 8.00 26.32 -4.23
C SER A 567 9.33 26.55 -3.50
N VAL A 568 10.31 27.12 -4.19
CA VAL A 568 11.64 27.42 -3.61
C VAL A 568 11.55 28.38 -2.42
N ALA A 569 10.61 29.35 -2.44
CA ALA A 569 10.41 30.29 -1.34
C ALA A 569 9.94 29.62 -0.04
N SER A 570 9.42 28.38 -0.12
CA SER A 570 8.96 27.63 1.05
C SER A 570 10.07 26.86 1.78
N MET A 571 11.30 26.79 1.25
CA MET A 571 12.39 26.02 1.87
C MET A 571 12.65 26.43 3.32
N GLU A 572 12.86 27.72 3.60
CA GLU A 572 13.15 28.19 4.96
C GLU A 572 11.97 27.92 5.93
N PRO A 573 10.71 28.22 5.58
CA PRO A 573 9.55 27.80 6.38
C PRO A 573 9.52 26.29 6.67
N ILE A 574 9.77 25.44 5.68
CA ILE A 574 9.74 23.97 5.86
C ILE A 574 10.94 23.49 6.69
N GLN A 575 12.13 24.06 6.52
CA GLN A 575 13.29 23.79 7.39
C GLN A 575 12.98 24.13 8.86
N ALA A 576 12.25 25.22 9.11
CA ALA A 576 11.80 25.56 10.45
C ALA A 576 10.79 24.53 11.00
N VAL A 577 9.95 23.93 10.15
CA VAL A 577 9.09 22.80 10.53
C VAL A 577 9.93 21.60 10.92
N VAL A 578 10.90 21.18 10.10
CA VAL A 578 11.81 20.04 10.39
C VAL A 578 12.49 20.23 11.74
N LYS A 579 13.14 21.38 11.98
CA LYS A 579 13.85 21.68 13.24
C LYS A 579 12.95 21.62 14.48
N LYS A 580 11.67 21.99 14.36
CA LYS A 580 10.70 22.00 15.47
C LYS A 580 9.96 20.68 15.65
N SER A 581 10.18 19.69 14.78
CA SER A 581 9.38 18.45 14.72
C SER A 581 10.15 17.20 15.13
N LYS A 582 11.29 17.34 15.86
CA LYS A 582 12.13 16.21 16.32
C LYS A 582 11.31 15.05 16.96
N TYR A 583 10.30 15.37 17.76
CA TYR A 583 9.43 14.39 18.43
C TYR A 583 8.07 14.18 17.75
N ARG A 584 7.89 14.72 16.54
CA ARG A 584 6.66 14.62 15.72
C ARG A 584 7.00 13.88 14.43
N GLY A 585 7.18 12.56 14.55
CA GLY A 585 7.80 11.73 13.52
C GLY A 585 7.19 11.88 12.12
N GLU A 586 5.85 11.90 12.01
CA GLU A 586 5.19 12.02 10.71
C GLU A 586 5.38 13.41 10.09
N LEU A 587 5.21 14.47 10.87
CA LEU A 587 5.42 15.84 10.40
C LEU A 587 6.88 16.04 9.97
N LEU A 588 7.83 15.51 10.74
CA LEU A 588 9.25 15.53 10.40
C LEU A 588 9.51 14.84 9.05
N LYS A 589 8.99 13.62 8.86
CA LYS A 589 9.13 12.85 7.63
C LYS A 589 8.53 13.59 6.43
N GLN A 590 7.31 14.10 6.53
CA GLN A 590 6.65 14.82 5.44
C GLN A 590 7.37 16.14 5.08
N ALA A 591 7.80 16.91 6.08
CA ALA A 591 8.57 18.13 5.85
C ALA A 591 9.95 17.84 5.24
N ALA A 592 10.60 16.76 5.66
CA ALA A 592 11.88 16.32 5.09
C ALA A 592 11.73 15.84 3.64
N ILE A 593 10.68 15.09 3.32
CA ILE A 593 10.34 14.70 1.94
C ILE A 593 10.11 15.95 1.08
N ALA A 594 9.35 16.93 1.59
CA ALA A 594 9.12 18.18 0.87
C ALA A 594 10.42 18.93 0.57
N LEU A 595 11.36 19.00 1.52
CA LEU A 595 12.69 19.58 1.30
C LEU A 595 13.52 18.76 0.28
N GLY A 596 13.40 17.44 0.31
CA GLY A 596 13.99 16.55 -0.70
C GLY A 596 13.47 16.87 -2.11
N LEU A 597 12.15 17.04 -2.28
CA LEU A 597 11.55 17.47 -3.56
C LEU A 597 12.06 18.83 -4.02
N LEU A 598 12.31 19.75 -3.08
CA LEU A 598 12.88 21.08 -3.37
C LEU A 598 14.40 21.06 -3.60
N GLY A 599 15.06 19.91 -3.46
CA GLY A 599 16.51 19.79 -3.62
C GLY A 599 17.34 20.46 -2.51
N ASP A 600 16.81 20.58 -1.29
CA ASP A 600 17.57 21.15 -0.17
C ASP A 600 18.78 20.27 0.18
N LYS A 601 19.97 20.77 -0.15
CA LYS A 601 21.23 20.04 0.10
C LYS A 601 21.53 19.88 1.60
N ASN A 602 20.86 20.59 2.51
CA ASN A 602 21.17 20.59 3.95
C ASN A 602 20.26 19.68 4.79
N VAL A 603 19.14 19.20 4.25
CA VAL A 603 18.16 18.42 5.01
C VAL A 603 18.78 17.15 5.59
N VAL A 604 19.61 16.44 4.81
CA VAL A 604 20.29 15.20 5.21
C VAL A 604 21.27 15.46 6.35
N THR A 605 22.11 16.49 6.24
CA THR A 605 23.02 16.88 7.33
C THR A 605 22.25 17.18 8.61
N SER A 606 21.14 17.92 8.51
CA SER A 606 20.31 18.24 9.68
C SER A 606 19.66 17.00 10.30
N LEU A 607 19.20 16.06 9.48
CA LEU A 607 18.61 14.80 9.95
C LEU A 607 19.66 13.89 10.58
N VAL A 608 20.87 13.79 10.01
CA VAL A 608 21.98 13.02 10.59
C VAL A 608 22.36 13.56 11.98
N THR A 609 22.46 14.89 12.15
CA THR A 609 22.69 15.48 13.48
C THR A 609 21.53 15.15 14.43
N GLN A 610 20.28 15.28 13.99
CA GLN A 610 19.12 14.94 14.82
C GLN A 610 19.09 13.45 15.21
N LEU A 611 19.59 12.56 14.34
CA LEU A 611 19.69 11.12 14.59
C LEU A 611 20.67 10.83 15.73
N GLN A 612 21.83 11.50 15.74
CA GLN A 612 22.84 11.37 16.79
C GLN A 612 22.32 11.85 18.16
N ASP A 613 21.50 12.91 18.15
CA ASP A 613 20.90 13.47 19.37
C ASP A 613 19.60 12.76 19.78
N ALA A 614 19.13 11.76 19.04
CA ALA A 614 17.85 11.09 19.29
C ALA A 614 18.00 10.03 20.38
N ASP A 615 17.16 10.14 21.41
CA ASP A 615 17.16 9.30 22.62
C ASP A 615 16.00 8.28 22.64
N THR A 616 15.07 8.34 21.69
CA THR A 616 13.93 7.44 21.61
C THR A 616 13.90 6.67 20.29
N LEU A 617 13.47 5.41 20.35
CA LEU A 617 13.29 4.54 19.18
C LEU A 617 12.38 5.20 18.13
N THR A 618 11.27 5.81 18.54
CA THR A 618 10.32 6.46 17.64
C THR A 618 10.95 7.60 16.84
N THR A 619 11.75 8.45 17.49
CA THR A 619 12.45 9.54 16.81
C THR A 619 13.54 9.02 15.88
N GLN A 620 14.32 8.02 16.32
CA GLN A 620 15.34 7.37 15.49
C GLN A 620 14.72 6.74 14.23
N ALA A 621 13.61 6.00 14.39
CA ALA A 621 12.86 5.39 13.31
C ALA A 621 12.34 6.41 12.28
N ALA A 622 11.76 7.52 12.76
CA ALA A 622 11.24 8.58 11.90
C ALA A 622 12.36 9.27 11.10
N ILE A 623 13.50 9.52 11.73
CA ILE A 623 14.66 10.15 11.08
C ILE A 623 15.30 9.19 10.07
N ALA A 624 15.52 7.92 10.45
CA ALA A 624 16.06 6.91 9.55
C ALA A 624 15.13 6.70 8.34
N SER A 625 13.81 6.68 8.56
CA SER A 625 12.83 6.62 7.46
C SER A 625 12.94 7.84 6.55
N ALA A 626 13.02 9.06 7.11
CA ALA A 626 13.16 10.28 6.32
C ALA A 626 14.45 10.26 5.47
N LEU A 627 15.58 9.86 6.05
CA LEU A 627 16.85 9.66 5.33
C LEU A 627 16.70 8.63 4.22
N GLY A 628 16.04 7.51 4.51
CA GLY A 628 15.69 6.46 3.55
C GLY A 628 14.93 6.99 2.35
N PHE A 629 13.80 7.66 2.58
CA PHE A 629 12.95 8.22 1.52
C PHE A 629 13.67 9.27 0.68
N ILE A 630 14.50 10.13 1.29
CA ILE A 630 15.31 11.11 0.55
C ILE A 630 16.32 10.39 -0.36
N GLY A 631 16.87 9.24 0.05
CA GLY A 631 17.73 8.43 -0.82
C GLY A 631 19.10 9.04 -1.10
N ASP A 632 19.52 10.02 -0.31
CA ASP A 632 20.81 10.71 -0.49
C ASP A 632 21.98 9.83 -0.03
N ALA A 633 23.00 9.69 -0.87
CA ALA A 633 24.23 8.94 -0.62
C ALA A 633 24.93 9.35 0.68
N ARG A 634 24.80 10.61 1.11
CA ARG A 634 25.40 11.12 2.36
C ARG A 634 24.78 10.51 3.62
N SER A 635 23.62 9.84 3.49
CA SER A 635 23.00 9.09 4.59
C SER A 635 23.61 7.70 4.80
N VAL A 636 24.37 7.17 3.83
CA VAL A 636 24.86 5.78 3.87
C VAL A 636 25.77 5.53 5.07
N ASP A 637 26.86 6.29 5.24
CA ASP A 637 27.81 6.05 6.32
C ASP A 637 27.17 6.22 7.72
N PRO A 638 26.36 7.27 7.98
CA PRO A 638 25.60 7.38 9.22
C PRO A 638 24.68 6.18 9.50
N LEU A 639 23.95 5.70 8.48
CA LEU A 639 23.04 4.56 8.63
C LEU A 639 23.80 3.24 8.83
N VAL A 640 24.94 3.03 8.15
CA VAL A 640 25.82 1.87 8.40
C VAL A 640 26.41 1.92 9.81
N GLY A 641 26.83 3.09 10.27
CA GLY A 641 27.29 3.29 11.64
C GLY A 641 26.19 2.93 12.65
N MET A 642 24.97 3.40 12.42
CA MET A 642 23.80 3.09 13.25
C MET A 642 23.48 1.59 13.27
N LEU A 643 23.58 0.88 12.14
CA LEU A 643 23.36 -0.57 12.08
C LEU A 643 24.40 -1.36 12.91
N LYS A 644 25.65 -0.87 12.97
CA LYS A 644 26.76 -1.56 13.65
C LYS A 644 26.90 -1.18 15.13
N ASP A 645 26.28 -0.10 15.57
CA ASP A 645 26.37 0.38 16.95
C ASP A 645 25.60 -0.54 17.91
N GLN A 646 26.34 -1.30 18.72
CA GLN A 646 25.81 -2.28 19.68
C GLN A 646 25.19 -1.62 20.92
N GLU A 647 25.41 -0.32 21.14
CA GLU A 647 24.75 0.43 22.22
C GLU A 647 23.31 0.82 21.86
N LEU A 648 22.98 0.83 20.56
CA LEU A 648 21.63 1.10 20.09
C LEU A 648 20.72 -0.12 20.24
N THR A 649 19.43 0.15 20.47
CA THR A 649 18.41 -0.91 20.52
C THR A 649 18.32 -1.67 19.19
N GLY A 650 17.95 -2.95 19.26
CA GLY A 650 17.77 -3.77 18.05
C GLY A 650 16.80 -3.16 17.03
N GLY A 651 15.70 -2.58 17.50
CA GLY A 651 14.75 -1.87 16.63
C GLY A 651 15.38 -0.69 15.90
N ALA A 652 16.19 0.14 16.58
CA ALA A 652 16.87 1.27 15.96
C ALA A 652 17.84 0.81 14.86
N ARG A 653 18.62 -0.24 15.14
CA ARG A 653 19.53 -0.87 14.18
C ARG A 653 18.77 -1.50 13.00
N GLY A 654 17.61 -2.12 13.26
CA GLY A 654 16.69 -2.62 12.23
C GLY A 654 16.17 -1.52 11.30
N PHE A 655 15.76 -0.38 11.85
CA PHE A 655 15.39 0.80 11.05
C PHE A 655 16.53 1.32 10.18
N ALA A 656 17.78 1.26 10.66
CA ALA A 656 18.94 1.60 9.86
C ALA A 656 19.11 0.65 8.67
N ALA A 657 18.95 -0.66 8.87
CA ALA A 657 18.97 -1.65 7.79
C ALA A 657 17.87 -1.39 6.75
N VAL A 658 16.64 -1.13 7.20
CA VAL A 658 15.51 -0.79 6.32
C VAL A 658 15.80 0.48 5.51
N ALA A 659 16.30 1.53 6.16
CA ALA A 659 16.65 2.79 5.51
C ALA A 659 17.76 2.61 4.46
N LEU A 660 18.80 1.83 4.77
CA LEU A 660 19.83 1.44 3.79
C LEU A 660 19.23 0.72 2.58
N GLY A 661 18.26 -0.17 2.82
CA GLY A 661 17.49 -0.82 1.77
C GLY A 661 16.73 0.16 0.87
N ILE A 662 16.09 1.20 1.43
CA ILE A 662 15.38 2.22 0.65
C ILE A 662 16.37 3.09 -0.14
N VAL A 663 17.48 3.51 0.47
CA VAL A 663 18.54 4.31 -0.18
C VAL A 663 19.16 3.56 -1.35
N ALA A 664 19.38 2.26 -1.21
CA ALA A 664 20.04 1.41 -2.20
C ALA A 664 19.06 0.59 -3.08
N GLU A 665 17.76 0.83 -2.96
CA GLU A 665 16.76 0.09 -3.72
C GLU A 665 16.89 0.38 -5.22
N LYS A 666 16.90 -0.69 -6.01
CA LYS A 666 17.12 -0.66 -7.47
C LYS A 666 15.99 0.01 -8.26
N GLU A 667 14.79 0.08 -7.68
CA GLU A 667 13.62 0.72 -8.28
C GLU A 667 13.56 2.23 -7.96
N GLU A 668 13.09 3.02 -8.94
CA GLU A 668 12.86 4.47 -8.76
C GLU A 668 11.64 4.77 -7.87
N LEU A 669 10.63 3.92 -7.92
CA LEU A 669 9.50 3.93 -6.99
C LEU A 669 9.74 2.86 -5.90
N PRO A 670 9.15 3.01 -4.70
CA PRO A 670 9.17 1.94 -3.71
C PRO A 670 8.65 0.63 -4.31
N TRP A 671 9.30 -0.50 -4.03
CA TRP A 671 8.99 -1.80 -4.63
C TRP A 671 7.51 -2.20 -4.52
N ASN A 672 6.83 -1.78 -3.46
CA ASN A 672 5.42 -2.10 -3.24
C ASN A 672 4.45 -1.17 -4.00
N ALA A 673 4.93 -0.14 -4.71
CA ALA A 673 4.12 0.75 -5.54
C ALA A 673 3.31 -0.02 -6.60
N LYS A 674 3.92 -1.05 -7.22
CA LYS A 674 3.25 -1.88 -8.23
C LYS A 674 2.10 -2.73 -7.67
N PHE A 675 2.10 -2.97 -6.36
CA PHE A 675 1.02 -3.65 -5.65
C PHE A 675 0.01 -2.70 -5.01
N SER A 676 0.36 -1.43 -4.75
CA SER A 676 -0.44 -0.50 -3.95
C SER A 676 -1.16 0.56 -4.78
N VAL A 677 -0.64 0.94 -5.94
CA VAL A 677 -1.24 1.98 -6.77
C VAL A 677 -2.56 1.51 -7.38
N ASP A 678 -3.58 2.36 -7.26
CA ASP A 678 -4.96 2.15 -7.72
C ASP A 678 -5.65 0.88 -7.21
N ILE A 679 -5.22 0.35 -6.05
CA ILE A 679 -5.92 -0.78 -5.43
C ILE A 679 -7.16 -0.34 -4.67
N ASN A 680 -8.12 -1.26 -4.57
CA ASN A 680 -9.21 -1.13 -3.62
C ASN A 680 -8.75 -1.57 -2.22
N TYR A 681 -8.24 -0.61 -1.45
CA TYR A 681 -7.80 -0.83 -0.07
C TYR A 681 -8.93 -1.23 0.90
N ARG A 682 -10.20 -1.27 0.47
CA ARG A 682 -11.33 -1.82 1.25
C ARG A 682 -11.61 -3.29 0.96
N ALA A 683 -11.11 -3.81 -0.16
CA ALA A 683 -11.12 -5.24 -0.47
C ALA A 683 -9.89 -5.93 0.16
N ASN A 684 -9.50 -5.52 1.36
CA ASN A 684 -8.24 -5.93 1.94
C ASN A 684 -8.27 -7.37 2.51
N THR A 685 -7.12 -8.03 2.48
CA THR A 685 -6.86 -9.29 3.20
C THR A 685 -5.72 -9.11 4.19
N THR A 686 -5.60 -10.02 5.17
CA THR A 686 -4.61 -9.91 6.25
C THR A 686 -3.16 -9.95 5.76
N THR A 687 -2.93 -10.54 4.59
CA THR A 687 -1.63 -10.60 3.93
C THR A 687 -1.35 -9.41 3.03
N LEU A 688 -2.34 -8.60 2.65
CA LEU A 688 -2.15 -7.43 1.80
C LEU A 688 -1.85 -6.19 2.65
N THR A 689 -2.73 -5.86 3.60
CA THR A 689 -2.42 -4.97 4.74
C THR A 689 -2.85 -5.63 6.04
N GLY A 690 -1.97 -5.66 7.03
CA GLY A 690 -2.20 -6.31 8.33
C GLY A 690 -2.60 -5.29 9.40
N GLU A 691 -3.45 -5.69 10.35
CA GLU A 691 -3.85 -4.83 11.47
C GLU A 691 -2.65 -4.35 12.33
N ASN A 692 -1.54 -5.11 12.30
CA ASN A 692 -0.32 -4.83 13.05
C ASN A 692 0.87 -4.45 12.13
N GLY A 693 0.61 -3.98 10.90
CA GLY A 693 1.68 -3.63 9.96
C GLY A 693 2.46 -4.84 9.43
N THR A 694 1.81 -6.00 9.35
CA THR A 694 2.41 -7.27 8.91
C THR A 694 1.98 -7.68 7.51
N GLY A 695 1.19 -6.87 6.81
CA GLY A 695 0.81 -7.15 5.43
C GLY A 695 1.96 -6.84 4.46
N LEU A 696 1.85 -7.36 3.24
CA LEU A 696 2.83 -7.12 2.17
C LEU A 696 3.14 -5.63 1.98
N LEU A 697 2.11 -4.78 2.00
CA LEU A 697 2.25 -3.34 1.74
C LEU A 697 2.74 -2.56 2.97
N ASP A 698 2.82 -3.21 4.12
CA ASP A 698 3.34 -2.65 5.35
C ASP A 698 4.84 -2.96 5.50
N ILE A 699 5.36 -3.99 4.81
CA ILE A 699 6.80 -4.32 4.81
C ILE A 699 7.56 -3.19 4.11
N LEU A 700 8.47 -2.55 4.85
CA LEU A 700 9.22 -1.40 4.37
C LEU A 700 10.26 -1.78 3.34
#